data_AF-B5HK53-F1
#
_entry.id   AF-B5HK53-F1
#
_cell.length_a   1.000
_cell.length_b   1.000
_cell.length_c   1.000
_cell.angle_alpha   90.00
_cell.angle_beta   90.00
_cell.angle_gamma   90.00
#
_symmetry.space_group_name_H-M   'P 1'
#
loop_
_entity.id
_entity.type
_entity.pdbx_description
1 polymer ?
#
loop_
_entity_poly.entity_id
_entity_poly.type
_entity_poly.pdbx_seq_one_letter_code
_entity_poly.pdbx_strand_id
1 'polypeptide(L)'
;MLAGSLGALTLAAVPGAAPADAAAASGTAASQPTTYLVGRGISDVTGEAAEVGMMGYSSFEQKASGIHQRQRSRAFVVADRTTGKRVVYVNADLAMIFQSVQQGVIAGLKARYGSLYSEENVLLSATHTHAGSGGHSHHLAYNLASLGFQKDTYRAIVDGIVESVAEAHEDLAPGTIRLGRGELTDASVNRSRTAFEKNPAGDKAAFPGAIDPAMTVLRFRQGDRDIGAISWFATHNTSLTNKNTLLSPDNKGYAAYEWEHDDQGVRYLENQEGFVAAFPNTNAGDMSPNLNLKPGSGPTEDEFENTRIIGDRQFRKAQEIYDGAAVPLSGGVDSRMRFVNMEEVTVGGKYTPDGKEHRTCPAMVGASTLAGSVEDGPAIPGFTEGMNSPVAKLLEPFDIDPPEWLVSCQYPKANLVPTGLVNAVTPTTPTVLPVQIVKIGQFYLVAGPAEYTIVSGLRIRRTVAQELGVPLENVLMQGYANAYSQYVTTPEEYDLQQYEGGSTLYGRYTLPAYQQEFASLAASLRDGTTIGRGPSPADQSGRQTSLQTGVVMDNPPSGRKFGDVLTEPAESYGQGATVTAEFVTGHPKNNLRRGGTFLEVQQLVDGRWVRRLDDGDWDTTYRWVRLNGVSGTSKAVVTWKVAPGTPKGTYRIVHFGDSKSLFGKITGFSGATRPFTVG
;
A
#
# COMPACT_ATOMS: atom_id res chain seq x y z
N MET A 1 -61.75 53.67 6.91
CA MET A 1 -61.25 54.57 7.97
C MET A 1 -59.94 53.94 8.48
N LEU A 2 -58.78 54.13 7.83
CA LEU A 2 -57.90 55.34 7.66
C LEU A 2 -57.30 55.78 9.01
N ALA A 3 -56.02 56.13 9.20
CA ALA A 3 -54.74 56.20 8.45
C ALA A 3 -53.70 56.73 9.48
N GLY A 4 -52.36 56.74 9.38
CA GLY A 4 -51.37 56.45 8.34
C GLY A 4 -50.03 57.14 8.70
N SER A 5 -48.91 56.62 8.15
CA SER A 5 -47.75 57.31 7.50
C SER A 5 -46.93 58.39 8.26
N LEU A 6 -45.59 58.28 8.47
CA LEU A 6 -44.38 58.34 7.59
C LEU A 6 -43.65 59.71 7.69
N GLY A 7 -42.30 59.73 7.60
CA GLY A 7 -41.58 60.90 7.04
C GLY A 7 -40.17 61.28 7.55
N ALA A 8 -39.15 60.54 7.10
CA ALA A 8 -37.78 60.88 6.66
C ALA A 8 -36.89 62.05 7.21
N LEU A 9 -35.62 61.62 7.42
CA LEU A 9 -34.29 62.26 7.50
C LEU A 9 -33.95 63.47 6.59
N THR A 10 -32.90 64.22 6.98
CA THR A 10 -31.68 64.46 6.16
C THR A 10 -30.47 64.93 7.01
N LEU A 11 -29.26 64.55 6.56
CA LEU A 11 -27.93 64.70 7.19
C LEU A 11 -27.25 66.06 6.92
N ALA A 12 -26.27 66.43 7.77
CA ALA A 12 -24.97 67.01 7.37
C ALA A 12 -23.89 66.85 8.47
N ALA A 13 -22.62 66.90 8.07
CA ALA A 13 -21.45 66.26 8.68
C ALA A 13 -20.41 67.22 9.34
N VAL A 14 -19.77 66.73 10.43
CA VAL A 14 -18.30 66.66 10.78
C VAL A 14 -17.50 67.98 10.93
N PRO A 15 -16.61 68.21 11.95
CA PRO A 15 -15.41 67.39 12.24
C PRO A 15 -14.85 67.26 13.69
N GLY A 16 -14.06 66.18 13.89
CA GLY A 16 -12.72 66.20 14.51
C GLY A 16 -12.56 65.97 16.03
N ALA A 17 -11.93 64.84 16.43
CA ALA A 17 -10.84 64.73 17.42
C ALA A 17 -10.52 63.25 17.73
N ALA A 18 -9.23 62.93 17.88
CA ALA A 18 -8.70 61.59 18.18
C ALA A 18 -8.81 61.23 19.70
N PRO A 19 -8.77 59.94 20.07
CA PRO A 19 -9.40 59.42 21.27
C PRO A 19 -8.42 59.08 22.41
N ALA A 20 -8.97 59.06 23.63
CA ALA A 20 -8.38 58.43 24.81
C ALA A 20 -9.24 57.22 25.23
N ASP A 21 -8.54 56.10 25.43
CA ASP A 21 -8.85 54.90 26.21
C ASP A 21 -10.31 54.45 26.42
N ALA A 22 -10.64 53.32 25.78
CA ALA A 22 -11.60 52.36 26.31
C ALA A 22 -11.02 50.94 26.20
N ALA A 23 -10.81 50.32 27.36
CA ALA A 23 -10.37 48.95 27.50
C ALA A 23 -11.33 47.99 26.78
N ALA A 24 -10.85 47.36 25.70
CA ALA A 24 -11.52 46.23 25.09
C ALA A 24 -11.12 44.97 25.86
N ALA A 25 -12.09 44.35 26.53
CA ALA A 25 -11.96 43.02 27.10
C ALA A 25 -11.53 42.05 26.00
N SER A 26 -10.28 41.58 26.08
CA SER A 26 -9.78 40.47 25.29
C SER A 26 -10.51 39.19 25.73
N GLY A 27 -11.62 38.89 25.05
CA GLY A 27 -12.22 37.57 25.11
C GLY A 27 -11.20 36.56 24.59
N THR A 28 -10.57 35.82 25.50
CA THR A 28 -9.87 34.59 25.16
C THR A 28 -10.87 33.70 24.43
N ALA A 29 -10.68 33.49 23.13
CA ALA A 29 -11.39 32.46 22.40
C ALA A 29 -11.12 31.15 23.14
N ALA A 30 -12.12 30.64 23.86
CA ALA A 30 -12.03 29.34 24.50
C ALA A 30 -11.70 28.33 23.40
N SER A 31 -10.53 27.69 23.49
CA SER A 31 -10.17 26.59 22.60
C SER A 31 -11.28 25.56 22.68
N GLN A 32 -11.98 25.32 21.58
CA GLN A 32 -12.93 24.21 21.50
C GLN A 32 -12.20 22.95 21.97
N PRO A 33 -12.74 22.18 22.93
CA PRO A 33 -12.07 20.97 23.40
C PRO A 33 -11.83 20.06 22.20
N THR A 34 -10.57 19.70 21.96
CA THR A 34 -10.20 18.83 20.83
C THR A 34 -10.98 17.52 20.95
N THR A 35 -11.75 17.18 19.91
CA THR A 35 -12.64 16.00 19.91
C THR A 35 -11.87 14.67 19.88
N TYR A 36 -10.66 14.68 19.31
CA TYR A 36 -9.90 13.46 19.05
C TYR A 36 -8.61 13.38 19.86
N LEU A 37 -8.19 12.15 20.16
CA LEU A 37 -6.79 11.81 20.30
C LEU A 37 -6.30 11.28 18.95
N VAL A 38 -5.11 11.69 18.54
CA VAL A 38 -4.45 11.23 17.32
C VAL A 38 -3.03 10.82 17.66
N GLY A 39 -2.58 9.72 17.06
CA GLY A 39 -1.21 9.22 17.18
C GLY A 39 -0.77 8.59 15.87
N ARG A 40 0.53 8.66 15.58
CA ARG A 40 1.17 8.15 14.37
C ARG A 40 2.26 7.15 14.72
N GLY A 41 2.56 6.24 13.81
CA GLY A 41 3.68 5.32 13.98
C GLY A 41 4.17 4.78 12.65
N ILE A 42 5.44 4.39 12.60
CA ILE A 42 6.10 3.89 11.40
C ILE A 42 7.08 2.78 11.74
N SER A 43 6.99 1.65 11.04
CA SER A 43 7.95 0.55 11.22
C SER A 43 8.31 -0.14 9.91
N ASP A 44 9.45 -0.81 9.90
CA ASP A 44 10.00 -1.55 8.76
C ASP A 44 9.27 -2.90 8.58
N VAL A 45 8.72 -3.12 7.38
CA VAL A 45 8.06 -4.36 6.95
C VAL A 45 8.85 -5.08 5.83
N THR A 46 10.09 -4.69 5.59
CA THR A 46 10.93 -5.24 4.51
C THR A 46 11.18 -6.72 4.74
N GLY A 47 10.81 -7.53 3.74
CA GLY A 47 11.02 -8.98 3.71
C GLY A 47 12.42 -9.41 3.25
N GLU A 48 12.53 -10.65 2.80
CA GLU A 48 13.78 -11.24 2.34
C GLU A 48 14.29 -10.59 1.05
N ALA A 49 15.47 -9.95 1.12
CA ALA A 49 16.05 -9.16 0.03
C ALA A 49 16.77 -9.96 -1.08
N ALA A 50 16.84 -11.29 -1.00
CA ALA A 50 17.43 -12.10 -2.06
C ALA A 50 16.77 -13.47 -2.21
N GLU A 51 16.73 -13.98 -3.45
CA GLU A 51 16.28 -15.35 -3.79
C GLU A 51 14.86 -15.67 -3.28
N VAL A 52 13.95 -14.70 -3.28
CA VAL A 52 12.51 -14.87 -3.06
C VAL A 52 11.75 -14.23 -4.21
N GLY A 53 10.77 -14.93 -4.77
CA GLY A 53 9.91 -14.38 -5.82
C GLY A 53 9.15 -13.15 -5.34
N MET A 54 9.18 -12.08 -6.11
CA MET A 54 8.52 -10.82 -5.81
C MET A 54 7.01 -10.92 -6.03
N MET A 55 6.23 -10.14 -5.28
CA MET A 55 4.77 -10.16 -5.33
C MET A 55 4.23 -9.09 -6.28
N GLY A 56 3.27 -9.46 -7.12
CA GLY A 56 2.61 -8.55 -8.06
C GLY A 56 2.55 -9.15 -9.46
N TYR A 57 3.67 -9.09 -10.18
CA TYR A 57 3.76 -9.52 -11.59
C TYR A 57 3.62 -11.03 -11.84
N SER A 58 3.56 -11.86 -10.79
CA SER A 58 3.41 -13.32 -10.89
C SER A 58 4.49 -14.01 -11.73
N SER A 59 5.71 -13.45 -11.76
CA SER A 59 6.86 -13.97 -12.50
C SER A 59 7.75 -14.85 -11.62
N PHE A 60 8.01 -16.08 -12.06
CA PHE A 60 8.93 -17.00 -11.39
C PHE A 60 10.41 -16.58 -11.50
N GLU A 61 10.73 -15.78 -12.51
CA GLU A 61 12.09 -15.28 -12.76
C GLU A 61 12.38 -14.00 -11.96
N GLN A 62 11.34 -13.27 -11.55
CA GLN A 62 11.49 -12.05 -10.77
C GLN A 62 11.72 -12.39 -9.29
N LYS A 63 12.98 -12.63 -8.95
CA LYS A 63 13.42 -12.82 -7.56
C LYS A 63 14.13 -11.58 -7.05
N ALA A 64 13.87 -11.24 -5.78
CA ALA A 64 14.63 -10.21 -5.10
C ALA A 64 16.14 -10.52 -5.19
N SER A 65 16.94 -9.48 -5.37
CA SER A 65 18.40 -9.52 -5.43
C SER A 65 19.04 -8.31 -4.74
N GLY A 66 18.28 -7.58 -3.94
CA GLY A 66 18.74 -6.38 -3.28
C GLY A 66 17.61 -5.47 -2.79
N ILE A 67 17.99 -4.28 -2.36
CA ILE A 67 17.11 -3.22 -1.88
C ILE A 67 17.49 -1.93 -2.63
N HIS A 68 16.48 -1.28 -3.20
CA HIS A 68 16.56 0.11 -3.62
C HIS A 68 16.10 1.02 -2.47
N GLN A 69 14.95 0.72 -1.89
CA GLN A 69 14.47 1.36 -0.67
C GLN A 69 13.70 0.38 0.21
N ARG A 70 13.74 0.60 1.52
CA ARG A 70 12.97 -0.18 2.49
C ARG A 70 11.47 0.06 2.37
N GLN A 71 10.70 -0.98 2.70
CA GLN A 71 9.25 -0.98 2.77
C GLN A 71 8.81 -0.68 4.21
N ARG A 72 7.84 0.23 4.39
CA ARG A 72 7.39 0.67 5.73
C ARG A 72 5.88 0.50 5.91
N SER A 73 5.47 0.21 7.14
CA SER A 73 4.09 0.31 7.61
C SER A 73 3.89 1.64 8.30
N ARG A 74 2.86 2.39 7.90
CA ARG A 74 2.49 3.69 8.47
C ARG A 74 1.11 3.59 9.10
N ALA A 75 1.03 3.85 10.40
CA ALA A 75 -0.18 3.69 11.19
C ALA A 75 -0.66 5.02 11.77
N PHE A 76 -1.98 5.17 11.84
CA PHE A 76 -2.66 6.29 12.45
C PHE A 76 -3.76 5.77 13.37
N VAL A 77 -3.73 6.14 14.65
CA VAL A 77 -4.79 5.85 15.61
C VAL A 77 -5.58 7.12 15.85
N VAL A 78 -6.91 7.03 15.68
CA VAL A 78 -7.84 8.13 16.01
C VAL A 78 -8.83 7.63 17.04
N ALA A 79 -8.91 8.31 18.18
CA ALA A 79 -9.88 8.01 19.22
C ALA A 79 -10.77 9.22 19.53
N ASP A 80 -12.07 9.00 19.60
CA ASP A 80 -13.02 9.97 20.12
C ASP A 80 -12.88 10.05 21.65
N ARG A 81 -12.56 11.24 22.16
CA ARG A 81 -12.36 11.48 23.60
C ARG A 81 -13.62 11.34 24.43
N THR A 82 -14.78 11.52 23.80
CA THR A 82 -16.08 11.48 24.48
C THR A 82 -16.56 10.04 24.65
N THR A 83 -16.48 9.25 23.57
CA THR A 83 -17.02 7.88 23.55
C THR A 83 -15.96 6.81 23.84
N GLY A 84 -14.67 7.14 23.70
CA GLY A 84 -13.57 6.17 23.75
C GLY A 84 -13.48 5.26 22.52
N LYS A 85 -14.44 5.36 21.58
CA LYS A 85 -14.38 4.66 20.30
C LYS A 85 -13.14 5.10 19.54
N ARG A 86 -12.51 4.14 18.87
CA ARG A 86 -11.24 4.37 18.18
C ARG A 86 -11.16 3.52 16.95
N VAL A 87 -10.38 3.99 15.99
CA VAL A 87 -10.02 3.27 14.77
C VAL A 87 -8.52 3.33 14.56
N VAL A 88 -7.99 2.27 13.97
CA VAL A 88 -6.62 2.18 13.48
C VAL A 88 -6.70 2.14 11.96
N TYR A 89 -5.93 3.00 11.31
CA TYR A 89 -5.67 2.95 9.89
C TYR A 89 -4.20 2.63 9.67
N VAL A 90 -3.90 1.62 8.85
CA VAL A 90 -2.54 1.27 8.43
C VAL A 90 -2.47 1.32 6.91
N ASN A 91 -1.40 1.91 6.38
CA ASN A 91 -0.98 1.77 5.00
C ASN A 91 0.45 1.22 4.97
N ALA A 92 0.64 0.04 4.38
CA ALA A 92 1.94 -0.62 4.30
C ALA A 92 2.47 -0.67 2.86
N ASP A 93 3.77 -0.47 2.70
CA ASP A 93 4.46 -0.61 1.42
C ASP A 93 4.57 -2.09 1.03
N LEU A 94 3.46 -2.64 0.55
CA LEU A 94 3.28 -4.04 0.17
C LEU A 94 2.48 -4.12 -1.12
N ALA A 95 2.52 -5.28 -1.79
CA ALA A 95 1.61 -5.57 -2.89
C ALA A 95 0.15 -5.60 -2.41
N MET A 96 -0.16 -6.40 -1.39
CA MET A 96 -1.50 -6.42 -0.79
C MET A 96 -1.45 -6.88 0.67
N ILE A 97 -2.48 -6.53 1.44
CA ILE A 97 -2.77 -7.18 2.72
C ILE A 97 -3.53 -8.47 2.44
N PHE A 98 -2.91 -9.63 2.70
CA PHE A 98 -3.62 -10.91 2.64
C PHE A 98 -4.37 -11.21 3.93
N GLN A 99 -5.38 -12.09 3.86
CA GLN A 99 -6.13 -12.55 5.03
C GLN A 99 -5.22 -13.13 6.13
N SER A 100 -4.13 -13.79 5.75
CA SER A 100 -3.08 -14.30 6.64
C SER A 100 -2.38 -13.20 7.44
N VAL A 101 -2.10 -12.06 6.78
CA VAL A 101 -1.48 -10.89 7.41
C VAL A 101 -2.46 -10.24 8.37
N GLN A 102 -3.72 -10.05 7.96
CA GLN A 102 -4.77 -9.52 8.84
C GLN A 102 -4.96 -10.38 10.09
N GLN A 103 -5.05 -11.71 9.94
CA GLN A 103 -5.20 -12.62 11.08
C GLN A 103 -3.98 -12.54 12.03
N GLY A 104 -2.77 -12.49 11.46
CA GLY A 104 -1.53 -12.34 12.23
C GLY A 104 -1.47 -11.03 13.01
N VAL A 105 -1.81 -9.91 12.36
CA VAL A 105 -1.82 -8.57 12.98
C VAL A 105 -2.87 -8.50 14.08
N ILE A 106 -4.09 -8.96 13.84
CA ILE A 106 -5.15 -8.97 14.86
C ILE A 106 -4.75 -9.85 16.05
N ALA A 107 -4.10 -11.00 15.82
CA ALA A 107 -3.56 -11.83 16.90
C ALA A 107 -2.47 -11.09 17.70
N GLY A 108 -1.53 -10.42 17.04
CA GLY A 108 -0.47 -9.63 17.68
C GLY A 108 -1.02 -8.45 18.49
N LEU A 109 -1.96 -7.69 17.93
CA LEU A 109 -2.63 -6.59 18.63
C LEU A 109 -3.46 -7.09 19.81
N LYS A 110 -4.13 -8.23 19.68
CA LYS A 110 -4.88 -8.85 20.78
C LYS A 110 -3.94 -9.30 21.91
N ALA A 111 -2.77 -9.83 21.58
CA ALA A 111 -1.78 -10.21 22.59
C ALA A 111 -1.26 -9.00 23.38
N ARG A 112 -1.09 -7.83 22.73
CA ARG A 112 -0.58 -6.62 23.35
C ARG A 112 -1.65 -5.78 24.07
N TYR A 113 -2.84 -5.68 23.49
CA TYR A 113 -3.88 -4.72 23.88
C TYR A 113 -5.23 -5.35 24.24
N GLY A 114 -5.32 -6.68 24.32
CA GLY A 114 -6.56 -7.39 24.64
C GLY A 114 -7.63 -7.15 23.58
N SER A 115 -8.82 -6.71 23.98
CA SER A 115 -9.94 -6.46 23.07
C SER A 115 -10.00 -5.04 22.49
N LEU A 116 -8.99 -4.21 22.76
CA LEU A 116 -9.00 -2.80 22.35
C LEU A 116 -9.00 -2.61 20.83
N TYR A 117 -8.30 -3.51 20.15
CA TYR A 117 -8.16 -3.56 18.70
C TYR A 117 -8.68 -4.90 18.19
N SER A 118 -9.59 -4.82 17.23
CA SER A 118 -10.32 -5.95 16.66
C SER A 118 -10.45 -5.77 15.16
N GLU A 119 -10.97 -6.78 14.47
CA GLU A 119 -11.23 -6.73 13.03
C GLU A 119 -12.20 -5.60 12.66
N GLU A 120 -13.04 -5.14 13.59
CA GLU A 120 -14.02 -4.10 13.33
C GLU A 120 -13.39 -2.71 13.23
N ASN A 121 -12.40 -2.41 14.09
CA ASN A 121 -11.82 -1.09 14.23
C ASN A 121 -10.36 -0.97 13.79
N VAL A 122 -9.80 -2.02 13.20
CA VAL A 122 -8.49 -2.02 12.55
C VAL A 122 -8.70 -2.15 11.04
N LEU A 123 -8.26 -1.16 10.29
CA LEU A 123 -8.23 -1.16 8.83
C LEU A 123 -6.77 -1.25 8.39
N LEU A 124 -6.43 -2.34 7.71
CA LEU A 124 -5.11 -2.56 7.12
C LEU A 124 -5.19 -2.40 5.60
N SER A 125 -4.37 -1.54 5.03
CA SER A 125 -4.26 -1.30 3.59
C SER A 125 -2.82 -1.43 3.10
N ALA A 126 -2.66 -1.61 1.80
CA ALA A 126 -1.37 -1.67 1.11
C ALA A 126 -1.29 -0.60 0.02
N THR A 127 -0.06 -0.12 -0.26
CA THR A 127 0.20 0.81 -1.37
C THR A 127 0.04 0.16 -2.74
N HIS A 128 0.12 -1.16 -2.80
CA HIS A 128 0.13 -1.96 -4.01
C HIS A 128 1.46 -1.99 -4.78
N THR A 129 2.61 -1.85 -4.11
CA THR A 129 3.92 -2.01 -4.77
C THR A 129 4.12 -3.43 -5.31
N HIS A 130 4.55 -3.54 -6.57
CA HIS A 130 4.94 -4.80 -7.20
C HIS A 130 6.43 -5.15 -6.97
N ALA A 131 7.12 -4.35 -6.14
CA ALA A 131 8.54 -4.50 -5.83
C ALA A 131 8.81 -4.98 -4.39
N GLY A 132 7.91 -5.80 -3.83
CA GLY A 132 8.06 -6.44 -2.52
C GLY A 132 8.29 -7.96 -2.60
N SER A 133 8.87 -8.56 -1.56
CA SER A 133 9.02 -10.03 -1.46
C SER A 133 7.65 -10.70 -1.23
N GLY A 134 7.34 -11.75 -1.99
CA GLY A 134 6.07 -12.47 -1.85
C GLY A 134 6.07 -13.59 -0.82
N GLY A 135 5.09 -14.48 -0.92
CA GLY A 135 4.96 -15.65 -0.04
C GLY A 135 4.35 -15.37 1.33
N HIS A 136 3.62 -14.27 1.50
CA HIS A 136 2.99 -13.90 2.77
C HIS A 136 1.46 -14.13 2.77
N SER A 137 0.92 -14.83 1.76
CA SER A 137 -0.47 -15.33 1.73
C SER A 137 -0.56 -16.73 2.33
N HIS A 138 -1.74 -17.14 2.79
CA HIS A 138 -2.04 -18.56 3.07
C HIS A 138 -2.80 -19.28 1.94
N HIS A 139 -3.11 -18.56 0.86
CA HIS A 139 -3.79 -19.07 -0.32
C HIS A 139 -2.76 -19.29 -1.44
N LEU A 140 -2.76 -20.51 -2.01
CA LEU A 140 -1.75 -20.98 -2.95
C LEU A 140 -1.60 -20.11 -4.19
N ALA A 141 -2.71 -19.59 -4.75
CA ALA A 141 -2.66 -18.78 -5.98
C ALA A 141 -1.73 -17.56 -5.84
N TYR A 142 -1.63 -17.00 -4.64
CA TYR A 142 -0.83 -15.80 -4.38
C TYR A 142 0.62 -16.11 -3.95
N ASN A 143 0.98 -17.39 -3.82
CA ASN A 143 2.32 -17.82 -3.43
C ASN A 143 3.07 -18.54 -4.57
N LEU A 144 2.45 -18.70 -5.75
CA LEU A 144 3.03 -19.48 -6.86
C LEU A 144 4.42 -18.96 -7.26
N ALA A 145 4.54 -17.67 -7.59
CA ALA A 145 5.80 -17.05 -8.02
C ALA A 145 6.88 -17.06 -6.93
N SER A 146 6.47 -17.05 -5.65
CA SER A 146 7.37 -17.17 -4.50
C SER A 146 7.69 -18.63 -4.13
N LEU A 147 7.19 -19.60 -4.89
CA LEU A 147 7.35 -21.04 -4.65
C LEU A 147 6.84 -21.47 -3.26
N GLY A 148 5.76 -20.85 -2.78
CA GLY A 148 5.12 -21.14 -1.50
C GLY A 148 5.30 -20.05 -0.45
N PHE A 149 4.98 -20.40 0.80
CA PHE A 149 4.94 -19.48 1.93
C PHE A 149 6.35 -19.16 2.46
N GLN A 150 6.68 -17.88 2.56
CA GLN A 150 7.93 -17.34 3.08
C GLN A 150 7.72 -16.81 4.50
N LYS A 151 8.01 -17.66 5.49
CA LYS A 151 7.71 -17.39 6.90
C LYS A 151 8.40 -16.13 7.44
N ASP A 152 9.65 -15.89 7.06
CA ASP A 152 10.42 -14.76 7.58
C ASP A 152 9.92 -13.44 6.99
N THR A 153 9.60 -13.42 5.69
CA THR A 153 8.88 -12.30 5.05
C THR A 153 7.50 -12.07 5.70
N TYR A 154 6.70 -13.12 5.91
CA TYR A 154 5.41 -12.99 6.60
C TYR A 154 5.53 -12.37 8.00
N ARG A 155 6.50 -12.84 8.80
CA ARG A 155 6.76 -12.31 10.15
C ARG A 155 7.22 -10.86 10.11
N ALA A 156 8.14 -10.51 9.21
CA ALA A 156 8.57 -9.13 9.02
C ALA A 156 7.39 -8.18 8.81
N ILE A 157 6.44 -8.59 7.97
CA ILE A 157 5.23 -7.83 7.68
C ILE A 157 4.31 -7.73 8.90
N VAL A 158 3.95 -8.87 9.53
CA VAL A 158 3.03 -8.88 10.66
C VAL A 158 3.59 -8.11 11.85
N ASP A 159 4.83 -8.38 12.22
CA ASP A 159 5.48 -7.75 13.36
C ASP A 159 5.66 -6.25 13.10
N GLY A 160 6.08 -5.85 11.90
CA GLY A 160 6.24 -4.42 11.55
C GLY A 160 4.92 -3.65 11.55
N ILE A 161 3.81 -4.27 11.11
CA ILE A 161 2.48 -3.63 11.23
C ILE A 161 2.06 -3.53 12.70
N VAL A 162 2.30 -4.55 13.52
CA VAL A 162 1.96 -4.50 14.96
C VAL A 162 2.79 -3.42 15.67
N GLU A 163 4.07 -3.28 15.31
CA GLU A 163 4.97 -2.25 15.83
C GLU A 163 4.52 -0.84 15.44
N SER A 164 4.18 -0.58 14.18
CA SER A 164 3.73 0.76 13.75
C SER A 164 2.41 1.15 14.43
N VAL A 165 1.48 0.21 14.59
CA VAL A 165 0.24 0.44 15.35
C VAL A 165 0.52 0.67 16.83
N ALA A 166 1.52 -0.01 17.40
CA ALA A 166 1.91 0.19 18.79
C ALA A 166 2.52 1.58 19.01
N GLU A 167 3.41 2.02 18.13
CA GLU A 167 3.96 3.38 18.17
C GLU A 167 2.84 4.42 18.03
N ALA A 168 1.91 4.23 17.09
CA ALA A 168 0.75 5.11 16.94
C ALA A 168 -0.20 5.13 18.14
N HIS A 169 -0.30 4.01 18.87
CA HIS A 169 -1.05 3.95 20.12
C HIS A 169 -0.34 4.73 21.23
N GLU A 170 0.97 4.57 21.35
CA GLU A 170 1.80 5.19 22.38
C GLU A 170 1.95 6.71 22.15
N ASP A 171 1.87 7.15 20.90
CA ASP A 171 1.86 8.56 20.49
C ASP A 171 0.48 9.23 20.63
N LEU A 172 -0.56 8.58 21.16
CA LEU A 172 -1.89 9.20 21.28
C LEU A 172 -1.89 10.47 22.13
N ALA A 173 -2.16 11.62 21.50
CA ALA A 173 -2.29 12.91 22.17
C ALA A 173 -3.49 13.72 21.65
N PRO A 174 -4.01 14.70 22.43
CA PRO A 174 -5.09 15.56 21.98
C PRO A 174 -4.76 16.27 20.66
N GLY A 175 -5.65 16.15 19.69
CA GLY A 175 -5.37 16.62 18.34
C GLY A 175 -6.57 16.91 17.46
N THR A 176 -6.29 17.39 16.26
CA THR A 176 -7.27 17.75 15.25
C THR A 176 -6.95 17.07 13.92
N ILE A 177 -7.99 16.86 13.12
CA ILE A 177 -7.87 16.31 11.78
C ILE A 177 -8.54 17.27 10.81
N ARG A 178 -7.89 17.58 9.68
CA ARG A 178 -8.48 18.39 8.60
C ARG A 178 -8.50 17.60 7.31
N LEU A 179 -9.54 17.80 6.51
CA LEU A 179 -9.81 17.14 5.25
C LEU A 179 -9.68 18.14 4.10
N GLY A 180 -8.69 17.93 3.23
CA GLY A 180 -8.48 18.65 1.98
C GLY A 180 -8.76 17.75 0.78
N ARG A 181 -9.07 18.38 -0.36
CA ARG A 181 -9.32 17.69 -1.64
C ARG A 181 -8.73 18.49 -2.80
N GLY A 182 -8.34 17.79 -3.86
CA GLY A 182 -7.86 18.37 -5.10
C GLY A 182 -7.88 17.35 -6.24
N GLU A 183 -7.38 17.73 -7.39
CA GLU A 183 -7.30 16.87 -8.58
C GLU A 183 -5.87 16.76 -9.09
N LEU A 184 -5.47 15.55 -9.48
CA LEU A 184 -4.20 15.20 -10.13
C LEU A 184 -4.49 14.44 -11.41
N THR A 185 -4.09 15.00 -12.56
CA THR A 185 -4.50 14.49 -13.88
C THR A 185 -3.37 13.88 -14.69
N ASP A 186 -2.12 13.99 -14.23
CA ASP A 186 -0.92 13.59 -14.96
C ASP A 186 -0.12 12.51 -14.23
N ALA A 187 -0.73 11.77 -13.30
CA ALA A 187 -0.06 10.70 -12.57
C ALA A 187 -0.67 9.30 -12.80
N SER A 188 -1.69 9.19 -13.66
CA SER A 188 -2.29 7.90 -14.03
C SER A 188 -2.90 7.93 -15.43
N VAL A 189 -3.07 6.74 -16.00
CA VAL A 189 -3.78 6.49 -17.27
C VAL A 189 -4.63 5.22 -17.15
N ASN A 190 -5.77 5.17 -17.85
CA ASN A 190 -6.60 3.95 -17.85
C ASN A 190 -6.00 2.87 -18.74
N ARG A 191 -5.62 1.74 -18.17
CA ARG A 191 -5.04 0.60 -18.91
C ARG A 191 -6.08 -0.30 -19.58
N SER A 192 -7.35 -0.16 -19.22
CA SER A 192 -8.48 -0.95 -19.72
C SER A 192 -9.59 -0.07 -20.29
N ARG A 193 -9.21 0.97 -21.05
CA ARG A 193 -10.13 2.01 -21.53
C ARG A 193 -11.31 1.47 -22.31
N THR A 194 -11.12 0.40 -23.09
CA THR A 194 -12.21 -0.26 -23.83
C THR A 194 -13.27 -0.88 -22.92
N ALA A 195 -12.91 -1.30 -21.71
CA ALA A 195 -13.86 -1.79 -20.70
C ALA A 195 -14.58 -0.61 -20.05
N PHE A 196 -13.84 0.44 -19.67
CA PHE A 196 -14.40 1.68 -19.13
C PHE A 196 -15.51 2.24 -20.04
N GLU A 197 -15.29 2.24 -21.36
CA GLU A 197 -16.26 2.80 -22.32
C GLU A 197 -17.59 2.06 -22.41
N LYS A 198 -17.68 0.84 -21.87
CA LYS A 198 -18.93 0.06 -21.81
C LYS A 198 -19.85 0.47 -20.67
N ASN A 199 -19.33 1.22 -19.69
CA ASN A 199 -20.16 1.71 -18.60
C ASN A 199 -21.22 2.72 -19.11
N PRO A 200 -22.36 2.83 -18.42
CA PRO A 200 -23.40 3.80 -18.72
C PRO A 200 -22.89 5.26 -18.72
N ALA A 201 -23.53 6.12 -19.49
CA ALA A 201 -23.11 7.52 -19.66
C ALA A 201 -22.99 8.29 -18.32
N GLY A 202 -23.88 8.04 -17.35
CA GLY A 202 -23.85 8.69 -16.04
C GLY A 202 -22.67 8.29 -15.14
N ASP A 203 -22.07 7.13 -15.39
CA ASP A 203 -20.84 6.70 -14.72
C ASP A 203 -19.63 7.33 -15.39
N LYS A 204 -19.58 7.28 -16.72
CA LYS A 204 -18.48 7.87 -17.50
C LYS A 204 -18.39 9.38 -17.35
N ALA A 205 -19.52 10.06 -17.16
CA ALA A 205 -19.57 11.50 -16.91
C ALA A 205 -18.84 11.93 -15.62
N ALA A 206 -18.65 11.02 -14.65
CA ALA A 206 -17.85 11.30 -13.45
C ALA A 206 -16.34 11.28 -13.73
N PHE A 207 -15.91 10.66 -14.83
CA PHE A 207 -14.52 10.45 -15.20
C PHE A 207 -14.29 10.77 -16.69
N PRO A 208 -14.41 12.04 -17.12
CA PRO A 208 -14.34 12.40 -18.54
C PRO A 208 -13.01 12.02 -19.22
N GLY A 209 -11.92 11.93 -18.45
CA GLY A 209 -10.61 11.47 -18.93
C GLY A 209 -10.39 9.95 -18.84
N ALA A 210 -11.41 9.18 -18.45
CA ALA A 210 -11.29 7.76 -18.04
C ALA A 210 -10.32 7.52 -16.87
N ILE A 211 -9.96 8.56 -16.12
CA ILE A 211 -9.15 8.48 -14.89
C ILE A 211 -9.98 8.95 -13.70
N ASP A 212 -9.63 8.51 -12.49
CA ASP A 212 -10.10 9.13 -11.25
C ASP A 212 -9.04 10.14 -10.77
N PRO A 213 -9.21 11.45 -11.05
CA PRO A 213 -8.20 12.45 -10.72
C PRO A 213 -8.24 12.85 -9.25
N ALA A 214 -9.24 12.41 -8.47
CA ALA A 214 -9.48 12.94 -7.14
C ALA A 214 -8.36 12.52 -6.18
N MET A 215 -7.74 13.50 -5.54
CA MET A 215 -6.85 13.32 -4.40
C MET A 215 -7.52 13.83 -3.13
N THR A 216 -7.53 13.01 -2.08
CA THR A 216 -8.06 13.36 -0.76
C THR A 216 -6.94 13.30 0.26
N VAL A 217 -6.78 14.36 1.06
CA VAL A 217 -5.72 14.43 2.08
C VAL A 217 -6.31 14.65 3.46
N LEU A 218 -5.95 13.79 4.42
CA LEU A 218 -6.13 14.07 5.84
C LEU A 218 -4.83 14.62 6.44
N ARG A 219 -4.95 15.73 7.17
CA ARG A 219 -3.88 16.35 7.95
C ARG A 219 -4.11 16.11 9.42
N PHE A 220 -3.10 15.60 10.12
CA PHE A 220 -3.16 15.28 11.56
C PHE A 220 -2.28 16.25 12.34
N ARG A 221 -2.84 16.81 13.43
CA ARG A 221 -2.13 17.71 14.35
C ARG A 221 -2.30 17.28 15.79
N GLN A 222 -1.22 17.33 16.57
CA GLN A 222 -1.25 17.26 18.04
C GLN A 222 -0.93 18.64 18.60
N GLY A 223 -1.92 19.28 19.24
CA GLY A 223 -1.85 20.72 19.52
C GLY A 223 -1.53 21.50 18.24
N ASP A 224 -0.45 22.28 18.26
CA ASP A 224 0.02 23.05 17.10
C ASP A 224 1.02 22.30 16.22
N ARG A 225 1.48 21.11 16.60
CA ARG A 225 2.44 20.31 15.82
C ARG A 225 1.72 19.52 14.74
N ASP A 226 2.14 19.70 13.49
CA ASP A 226 1.77 18.82 12.40
C ASP A 226 2.50 17.48 12.56
N ILE A 227 1.72 16.40 12.61
CA ILE A 227 2.26 15.09 12.91
C ILE A 227 2.23 14.12 11.72
N GLY A 228 1.32 14.31 10.77
CA GLY A 228 1.30 13.44 9.61
C GLY A 228 0.21 13.76 8.62
N ALA A 229 0.23 13.02 7.53
CA ALA A 229 -0.74 13.10 6.47
C ALA A 229 -1.08 11.71 5.91
N ILE A 230 -2.31 11.57 5.41
CA ILE A 230 -2.68 10.44 4.54
C ILE A 230 -3.23 11.03 3.24
N SER A 231 -2.68 10.63 2.09
CA SER A 231 -3.06 11.09 0.75
C SER A 231 -3.55 9.94 -0.13
N TRP A 232 -4.85 9.90 -0.37
CA TRP A 232 -5.48 8.88 -1.21
C TRP A 232 -5.56 9.33 -2.67
N PHE A 233 -5.05 8.49 -3.59
CA PHE A 233 -5.10 8.73 -5.03
C PHE A 233 -5.06 7.39 -5.82
N ALA A 234 -5.80 7.31 -6.93
CA ALA A 234 -5.95 6.08 -7.72
C ALA A 234 -4.82 5.89 -8.74
N THR A 235 -3.81 5.07 -8.41
CA THR A 235 -2.73 4.68 -9.35
C THR A 235 -2.02 3.42 -8.86
N HIS A 236 -1.84 2.42 -9.73
CA HIS A 236 -0.98 1.28 -9.44
C HIS A 236 0.45 1.72 -9.08
N ASN A 237 1.10 0.93 -8.23
CA ASN A 237 2.52 1.08 -7.90
C ASN A 237 3.35 0.09 -8.73
N THR A 238 3.30 0.33 -10.04
CA THR A 238 3.93 -0.47 -11.10
C THR A 238 4.82 0.40 -11.99
N SER A 239 5.43 1.45 -11.42
CA SER A 239 6.42 2.24 -12.16
C SER A 239 7.70 1.43 -12.40
N LEU A 240 8.11 0.62 -11.40
CA LEU A 240 9.15 -0.39 -11.55
C LEU A 240 8.57 -1.66 -12.19
N THR A 241 9.22 -2.12 -13.26
CA THR A 241 8.75 -3.22 -14.10
C THR A 241 9.04 -4.59 -13.50
N ASN A 242 8.51 -5.64 -14.13
CA ASN A 242 8.82 -7.04 -13.80
C ASN A 242 10.30 -7.45 -14.04
N LYS A 243 11.13 -6.57 -14.60
CA LYS A 243 12.58 -6.76 -14.75
C LYS A 243 13.36 -6.25 -13.53
N ASN A 244 12.77 -5.35 -12.75
CA ASN A 244 13.37 -4.92 -11.50
C ASN A 244 13.43 -6.10 -10.51
N THR A 245 14.55 -6.20 -9.81
CA THR A 245 14.83 -7.22 -8.81
C THR A 245 15.30 -6.62 -7.48
N LEU A 246 15.21 -5.29 -7.32
CA LEU A 246 15.47 -4.60 -6.06
C LEU A 246 14.16 -4.35 -5.34
N LEU A 247 14.14 -4.60 -4.02
CA LEU A 247 12.99 -4.25 -3.21
C LEU A 247 12.78 -2.73 -3.19
N SER A 248 11.54 -2.29 -3.37
CA SER A 248 11.18 -0.87 -3.43
C SER A 248 9.70 -0.65 -3.08
N PRO A 249 9.37 0.47 -2.41
CA PRO A 249 7.98 0.86 -2.17
C PRO A 249 7.33 1.56 -3.40
N ASP A 250 8.06 1.67 -4.52
CA ASP A 250 7.61 2.22 -5.81
C ASP A 250 7.12 3.68 -5.70
N ASN A 251 6.23 4.16 -6.58
CA ASN A 251 5.95 5.58 -6.75
C ASN A 251 5.28 6.22 -5.52
N LYS A 252 4.33 5.54 -4.85
CA LYS A 252 3.75 6.04 -3.59
C LYS A 252 4.72 5.96 -2.42
N GLY A 253 5.61 4.97 -2.46
CA GLY A 253 6.73 4.84 -1.54
C GLY A 253 7.70 6.01 -1.64
N TYR A 254 8.05 6.39 -2.87
CA TYR A 254 8.84 7.59 -3.13
C TYR A 254 8.12 8.86 -2.66
N ALA A 255 6.81 9.00 -2.94
CA ALA A 255 6.04 10.15 -2.47
C ALA A 255 6.05 10.28 -0.94
N ALA A 256 5.95 9.15 -0.23
CA ALA A 256 6.06 9.12 1.22
C ALA A 256 7.48 9.46 1.70
N TYR A 257 8.50 8.90 1.04
CA TYR A 257 9.90 9.18 1.33
C TYR A 257 10.23 10.66 1.13
N GLU A 258 9.87 11.27 0.00
CA GLU A 258 10.11 12.69 -0.29
C GLU A 258 9.49 13.57 0.81
N TRP A 259 8.26 13.27 1.24
CA TRP A 259 7.60 14.05 2.29
C TRP A 259 8.26 13.83 3.66
N GLU A 260 8.51 12.58 4.05
CA GLU A 260 9.06 12.27 5.37
C GLU A 260 10.54 12.68 5.47
N HIS A 261 11.37 12.20 4.54
CA HIS A 261 12.82 12.30 4.62
C HIS A 261 13.37 13.63 4.10
N ASP A 262 12.95 14.08 2.92
CA ASP A 262 13.55 15.24 2.26
C ASP A 262 12.87 16.56 2.68
N ASP A 263 11.54 16.58 2.80
CA ASP A 263 10.78 17.75 3.24
C ASP A 263 10.73 17.89 4.77
N GLN A 264 10.42 16.82 5.51
CA GLN A 264 10.25 16.86 6.97
C GLN A 264 11.50 16.42 7.75
N GLY A 265 12.58 16.00 7.08
CA GLY A 265 13.86 15.68 7.70
C GLY A 265 13.89 14.39 8.53
N VAL A 266 12.91 13.50 8.35
CA VAL A 266 12.87 12.20 9.05
C VAL A 266 14.06 11.35 8.65
N ARG A 267 14.70 10.73 9.63
CA ARG A 267 15.78 9.75 9.44
C ARG A 267 15.37 8.46 10.12
N TYR A 268 14.93 7.48 9.34
CA TYR A 268 14.21 6.31 9.87
C TYR A 268 15.01 5.41 10.83
N LEU A 269 16.34 5.48 10.78
CA LEU A 269 17.23 4.78 11.70
C LEU A 269 17.70 5.64 12.88
N GLU A 270 17.17 6.86 13.01
CA GLU A 270 17.27 7.68 14.21
C GLU A 270 16.00 7.45 15.04
N ASN A 271 16.17 7.11 16.33
CA ASN A 271 15.05 6.87 17.23
C ASN A 271 14.44 8.20 17.70
N GLN A 272 13.83 8.95 16.77
CA GLN A 272 13.23 10.26 17.00
C GLN A 272 11.81 10.31 16.43
N GLU A 273 10.92 11.00 17.14
CA GLU A 273 9.56 11.25 16.64
C GLU A 273 9.60 12.08 15.35
N GLY A 274 9.04 11.55 14.26
CA GLY A 274 9.06 12.17 12.94
C GLY A 274 7.69 12.28 12.30
N PHE A 275 7.55 13.15 11.28
CA PHE A 275 6.35 13.21 10.45
C PHE A 275 6.09 11.86 9.77
N VAL A 276 4.82 11.44 9.68
CA VAL A 276 4.44 10.21 8.97
C VAL A 276 3.50 10.55 7.82
N ALA A 277 3.86 10.15 6.60
CA ALA A 277 3.13 10.43 5.37
C ALA A 277 2.73 9.14 4.67
N ALA A 278 1.44 8.81 4.65
CA ALA A 278 0.94 7.63 3.95
C ALA A 278 0.33 8.01 2.59
N PHE A 279 0.68 7.27 1.55
CA PHE A 279 0.08 7.38 0.22
C PHE A 279 -0.61 6.06 -0.14
N PRO A 280 -1.85 5.83 0.32
CA PRO A 280 -2.64 4.68 -0.08
C PRO A 280 -3.22 4.80 -1.48
N ASN A 281 -3.60 3.65 -2.02
CA ASN A 281 -4.46 3.55 -3.18
C ASN A 281 -5.95 3.70 -2.81
N THR A 282 -6.79 3.97 -3.82
CA THR A 282 -8.27 3.95 -3.71
C THR A 282 -8.86 2.81 -4.56
N ASN A 283 -9.45 3.15 -5.71
CA ASN A 283 -10.11 2.36 -6.73
C ASN A 283 -9.23 2.37 -8.00
N ALA A 284 -8.03 1.81 -7.88
CA ALA A 284 -6.99 1.87 -8.91
C ALA A 284 -6.97 0.66 -9.85
N GLY A 285 -7.97 -0.23 -9.84
CA GLY A 285 -7.94 -1.51 -10.56
C GLY A 285 -7.62 -1.40 -12.05
N ASP A 286 -7.91 -0.27 -12.69
CA ASP A 286 -7.64 0.02 -14.10
C ASP A 286 -6.74 1.26 -14.31
N MET A 287 -6.06 1.76 -13.26
CA MET A 287 -5.22 2.97 -13.28
C MET A 287 -3.72 2.63 -13.25
N SER A 288 -3.02 2.80 -14.38
CA SER A 288 -1.58 2.58 -14.50
C SER A 288 -0.77 3.87 -14.29
N PRO A 289 0.43 3.83 -13.68
CA PRO A 289 1.38 4.95 -13.65
C PRO A 289 2.16 5.08 -14.97
N ASN A 290 2.15 4.06 -15.84
CA ASN A 290 2.88 4.02 -17.09
C ASN A 290 2.11 4.79 -18.17
N LEU A 291 2.31 6.12 -18.21
CA LEU A 291 1.45 7.05 -18.97
C LEU A 291 1.41 6.79 -20.50
N ASN A 292 2.39 6.07 -21.03
CA ASN A 292 2.44 5.68 -22.44
C ASN A 292 1.84 4.28 -22.72
N LEU A 293 1.19 3.65 -21.73
CA LEU A 293 0.59 2.32 -21.80
C LEU A 293 1.60 1.24 -22.23
N LYS A 294 2.82 1.34 -21.69
CA LYS A 294 3.93 0.42 -21.93
C LYS A 294 4.76 0.31 -20.64
N PRO A 295 5.18 -0.90 -20.21
CA PRO A 295 5.90 -1.06 -18.95
C PRO A 295 7.17 -0.21 -18.89
N GLY A 296 7.31 0.56 -17.81
CA GLY A 296 8.45 1.45 -17.59
C GLY A 296 8.50 2.65 -18.55
N SER A 297 7.37 3.02 -19.17
CA SER A 297 7.29 4.13 -20.13
C SER A 297 6.20 5.14 -19.77
N GLY A 298 6.59 6.41 -19.80
CA GLY A 298 5.77 7.56 -19.41
C GLY A 298 5.89 7.81 -17.90
N PRO A 299 6.46 8.96 -17.47
CA PRO A 299 6.83 10.15 -18.25
C PRO A 299 8.12 10.07 -19.07
N THR A 300 9.00 9.12 -18.77
CA THR A 300 10.28 8.86 -19.44
C THR A 300 10.38 7.36 -19.83
N GLU A 301 11.53 6.90 -20.31
CA GLU A 301 11.79 5.46 -20.57
C GLU A 301 12.66 4.79 -19.48
N ASP A 302 12.95 5.50 -18.38
CA ASP A 302 13.69 4.97 -17.23
C ASP A 302 12.69 4.69 -16.10
N GLU A 303 12.59 3.42 -15.69
CA GLU A 303 11.62 2.99 -14.67
C GLU A 303 11.86 3.65 -13.31
N PHE A 304 13.11 3.90 -12.91
CA PHE A 304 13.42 4.58 -11.63
C PHE A 304 13.08 6.06 -11.71
N GLU A 305 13.38 6.73 -12.82
CA GLU A 305 12.99 8.12 -13.03
C GLU A 305 11.47 8.27 -13.14
N ASN A 306 10.77 7.31 -13.75
CA ASN A 306 9.32 7.28 -13.78
C ASN A 306 8.74 7.13 -12.37
N THR A 307 9.26 6.21 -11.57
CA THR A 307 8.90 6.04 -10.15
C THR A 307 9.06 7.36 -9.39
N ARG A 308 10.19 8.05 -9.59
CA ARG A 308 10.48 9.36 -8.98
C ARG A 308 9.48 10.43 -9.41
N ILE A 309 9.26 10.61 -10.72
CA ILE A 309 8.38 11.67 -11.24
C ILE A 309 6.92 11.44 -10.85
N ILE A 310 6.42 10.21 -10.98
CA ILE A 310 5.04 9.87 -10.60
C ILE A 310 4.85 10.03 -9.08
N GLY A 311 5.85 9.66 -8.28
CA GLY A 311 5.82 9.88 -6.84
C GLY A 311 5.88 11.37 -6.46
N ASP A 312 6.77 12.16 -7.07
CA ASP A 312 6.85 13.62 -6.84
C ASP A 312 5.55 14.33 -7.22
N ARG A 313 4.91 13.98 -8.35
CA ARG A 313 3.58 14.52 -8.72
C ARG A 313 2.54 14.27 -7.63
N GLN A 314 2.51 13.06 -7.08
CA GLN A 314 1.60 12.71 -5.98
C GLN A 314 1.94 13.49 -4.71
N PHE A 315 3.22 13.58 -4.33
CA PHE A 315 3.68 14.35 -3.18
C PHE A 315 3.33 15.83 -3.29
N ARG A 316 3.69 16.49 -4.40
CA ARG A 316 3.47 17.92 -4.61
C ARG A 316 1.99 18.27 -4.55
N LYS A 317 1.12 17.45 -5.17
CA LYS A 317 -0.32 17.66 -5.07
C LYS A 317 -0.83 17.43 -3.64
N ALA A 318 -0.31 16.43 -2.94
CA ALA A 318 -0.70 16.18 -1.56
C ALA A 318 -0.30 17.34 -0.64
N GLN A 319 0.91 17.89 -0.81
CA GLN A 319 1.41 19.06 -0.08
C GLN A 319 0.57 20.31 -0.40
N GLU A 320 0.25 20.56 -1.67
CA GLU A 320 -0.65 21.65 -2.08
C GLU A 320 -2.01 21.58 -1.36
N ILE A 321 -2.62 20.39 -1.31
CA ILE A 321 -3.90 20.17 -0.62
C ILE A 321 -3.75 20.31 0.90
N TYR A 322 -2.63 19.83 1.46
CA TYR A 322 -2.32 19.85 2.89
C TYR A 322 -2.15 21.29 3.43
N ASP A 323 -1.51 22.15 2.65
CA ASP A 323 -1.28 23.57 2.96
C ASP A 323 -2.48 24.46 2.58
N GLY A 324 -3.32 23.98 1.66
CA GLY A 324 -4.47 24.69 1.13
C GLY A 324 -5.70 24.70 2.05
N ALA A 325 -6.85 24.97 1.43
CA ALA A 325 -8.14 25.02 2.13
C ALA A 325 -8.59 23.60 2.56
N ALA A 326 -8.64 23.37 3.87
CA ALA A 326 -9.07 22.11 4.45
C ALA A 326 -10.17 22.32 5.51
N VAL A 327 -11.17 21.43 5.49
CA VAL A 327 -12.30 21.46 6.43
C VAL A 327 -11.95 20.67 7.68
N PRO A 328 -12.10 21.21 8.90
CA PRO A 328 -11.93 20.44 10.13
C PRO A 328 -12.90 19.26 10.17
N LEU A 329 -12.40 18.07 10.51
CA LEU A 329 -13.28 16.95 10.81
C LEU A 329 -13.96 17.18 12.15
N SER A 330 -15.27 16.92 12.21
CA SER A 330 -16.11 17.07 13.40
C SER A 330 -17.11 15.92 13.49
N GLY A 331 -17.41 15.48 14.71
CA GLY A 331 -18.26 14.32 14.98
C GLY A 331 -17.49 13.17 15.65
N GLY A 332 -18.18 12.05 15.88
CA GLY A 332 -17.59 10.88 16.55
C GLY A 332 -16.79 9.97 15.62
N VAL A 333 -16.10 9.01 16.23
CA VAL A 333 -15.42 7.89 15.56
C VAL A 333 -16.29 6.64 15.68
N ASP A 334 -16.47 5.90 14.60
CA ASP A 334 -17.19 4.62 14.62
C ASP A 334 -16.73 3.73 13.46
N SER A 335 -17.06 2.44 13.50
CA SER A 335 -16.73 1.49 12.44
C SER A 335 -17.76 0.38 12.36
N ARG A 336 -17.94 -0.21 11.19
CA ARG A 336 -18.69 -1.47 11.02
C ARG A 336 -17.89 -2.40 10.14
N MET A 337 -17.95 -3.68 10.45
CA MET A 337 -17.28 -4.72 9.68
C MET A 337 -18.10 -5.99 9.71
N ARG A 338 -18.03 -6.76 8.63
CA ARG A 338 -18.42 -8.17 8.64
C ARG A 338 -17.59 -8.94 7.63
N PHE A 339 -17.54 -10.24 7.84
CA PHE A 339 -17.12 -11.18 6.82
C PHE A 339 -18.32 -11.60 5.95
N VAL A 340 -18.05 -11.85 4.68
CA VAL A 340 -19.03 -12.27 3.67
C VAL A 340 -18.47 -13.47 2.93
N ASN A 341 -19.25 -14.54 2.82
CA ASN A 341 -18.91 -15.63 1.90
C ASN A 341 -19.25 -15.18 0.47
N MET A 342 -18.25 -14.70 -0.27
CA MET A 342 -18.43 -14.13 -1.60
C MET A 342 -18.74 -15.16 -2.68
N GLU A 343 -18.64 -16.46 -2.39
CA GLU A 343 -18.97 -17.50 -3.37
C GLU A 343 -20.48 -17.76 -3.52
N GLU A 344 -21.30 -17.19 -2.64
CA GLU A 344 -22.72 -17.56 -2.56
C GLU A 344 -23.69 -16.43 -2.20
N VAL A 345 -23.30 -15.18 -2.35
CA VAL A 345 -24.16 -14.03 -2.05
C VAL A 345 -25.32 -13.98 -3.02
N THR A 346 -26.55 -14.10 -2.51
CA THR A 346 -27.76 -13.72 -3.25
C THR A 346 -27.84 -12.21 -3.33
N VAL A 347 -27.83 -11.67 -4.55
CA VAL A 347 -27.83 -10.24 -4.83
C VAL A 347 -29.23 -9.81 -5.23
N GLY A 348 -29.83 -8.92 -4.44
CA GLY A 348 -31.15 -8.39 -4.72
C GLY A 348 -31.17 -7.51 -5.96
N GLY A 349 -32.28 -7.54 -6.71
CA GLY A 349 -32.44 -6.84 -7.98
C GLY A 349 -32.19 -5.33 -7.97
N LYS A 350 -32.27 -4.69 -6.80
CA LYS A 350 -31.96 -3.26 -6.66
C LYS A 350 -30.48 -2.91 -6.90
N TYR A 351 -29.58 -3.91 -6.89
CA TYR A 351 -28.14 -3.72 -7.15
C TYR A 351 -27.69 -4.26 -8.51
N THR A 352 -28.58 -4.91 -9.26
CA THR A 352 -28.22 -5.59 -10.52
C THR A 352 -28.70 -4.74 -11.71
N PRO A 353 -27.97 -4.74 -12.83
CA PRO A 353 -28.33 -3.91 -13.99
C PRO A 353 -29.70 -4.22 -14.60
N ASP A 354 -30.19 -5.45 -14.46
CA ASP A 354 -31.45 -5.92 -15.04
C ASP A 354 -32.62 -5.91 -14.06
N GLY A 355 -32.41 -5.45 -12.82
CA GLY A 355 -33.45 -5.37 -11.80
C GLY A 355 -33.85 -6.72 -11.18
N LYS A 356 -33.15 -7.82 -11.52
CA LYS A 356 -33.49 -9.18 -11.08
C LYS A 356 -32.54 -9.70 -10.01
N GLU A 357 -33.04 -10.63 -9.20
CA GLU A 357 -32.18 -11.34 -8.25
C GLU A 357 -31.17 -12.22 -9.01
N HIS A 358 -29.91 -12.17 -8.57
CA HIS A 358 -28.81 -12.99 -9.08
C HIS A 358 -27.99 -13.54 -7.91
N ARG A 359 -26.93 -14.28 -8.19
CA ARG A 359 -26.00 -14.78 -7.18
C ARG A 359 -24.55 -14.63 -7.64
N THR A 360 -23.63 -14.46 -6.70
CA THR A 360 -22.21 -14.68 -6.98
C THR A 360 -21.89 -16.17 -7.16
N CYS A 361 -20.68 -16.45 -7.61
CA CYS A 361 -20.23 -17.79 -7.96
C CYS A 361 -18.95 -18.17 -7.18
N PRO A 362 -18.67 -19.47 -6.98
CA PRO A 362 -17.36 -19.93 -6.56
C PRO A 362 -16.23 -19.34 -7.42
N ALA A 363 -15.10 -19.06 -6.78
CA ALA A 363 -14.02 -18.30 -7.41
C ALA A 363 -13.46 -18.98 -8.66
N MET A 364 -13.36 -18.24 -9.76
CA MET A 364 -12.73 -18.71 -11.00
C MET A 364 -11.85 -17.65 -11.61
N VAL A 365 -10.63 -18.06 -11.98
CA VAL A 365 -9.67 -17.24 -12.72
C VAL A 365 -9.90 -17.45 -14.21
N GLY A 366 -10.09 -16.36 -14.96
CA GLY A 366 -10.30 -16.39 -16.41
C GLY A 366 -9.00 -16.40 -17.20
N ALA A 367 -9.04 -16.88 -18.45
CA ALA A 367 -7.87 -17.02 -19.33
C ALA A 367 -7.09 -15.70 -19.56
N SER A 368 -7.78 -14.55 -19.59
CA SER A 368 -7.13 -13.23 -19.72
C SER A 368 -6.22 -12.86 -18.55
N THR A 369 -6.36 -13.52 -17.40
CA THR A 369 -5.47 -13.35 -16.25
C THR A 369 -4.04 -13.81 -16.55
N LEU A 370 -3.85 -14.79 -17.46
CA LEU A 370 -2.52 -15.27 -17.86
C LEU A 370 -1.75 -14.28 -18.73
N ALA A 371 -2.45 -13.36 -19.42
CA ALA A 371 -1.80 -12.32 -20.21
C ALA A 371 -1.11 -11.28 -19.32
N GLY A 372 -1.58 -11.11 -18.06
CA GLY A 372 -1.25 -9.96 -17.23
C GLY A 372 -1.80 -8.65 -17.81
N SER A 373 -1.57 -7.52 -17.13
CA SER A 373 -1.66 -6.23 -17.81
C SER A 373 -0.40 -6.06 -18.66
N VAL A 374 -0.58 -5.89 -19.96
CA VAL A 374 0.52 -5.69 -20.91
C VAL A 374 1.20 -4.34 -20.69
N GLU A 375 0.45 -3.38 -20.13
CA GLU A 375 0.81 -1.99 -19.89
C GLU A 375 1.68 -1.80 -18.64
N ASP A 376 1.50 -2.65 -17.62
CA ASP A 376 2.27 -2.61 -16.37
C ASP A 376 3.37 -3.67 -16.30
N GLY A 377 3.12 -4.85 -16.88
CA GLY A 377 4.08 -5.94 -16.92
C GLY A 377 3.39 -7.26 -17.26
N PRO A 378 3.60 -7.83 -18.46
CA PRO A 378 2.95 -9.08 -18.83
C PRO A 378 3.40 -10.19 -17.88
N ALA A 379 2.43 -11.01 -17.43
CA ALA A 379 2.68 -12.04 -16.44
C ALA A 379 3.64 -13.10 -16.98
N ILE A 380 3.29 -13.78 -18.09
CA ILE A 380 4.21 -14.72 -18.75
C ILE A 380 4.06 -14.79 -20.29
N PRO A 381 5.11 -14.50 -21.08
CA PRO A 381 5.18 -14.92 -22.48
C PRO A 381 5.47 -16.43 -22.61
N GLY A 382 4.59 -17.20 -23.28
CA GLY A 382 4.92 -18.57 -23.73
C GLY A 382 4.64 -19.73 -22.76
N PHE A 383 3.65 -19.61 -21.86
CA PHE A 383 3.14 -20.82 -21.19
C PHE A 383 2.50 -21.76 -22.21
N THR A 384 3.10 -22.94 -22.39
CA THR A 384 2.51 -24.07 -23.11
C THR A 384 2.30 -25.22 -22.15
N GLU A 385 1.21 -25.96 -22.37
CA GLU A 385 0.90 -27.23 -21.69
C GLU A 385 2.11 -28.19 -21.77
N GLY A 386 2.46 -28.86 -20.66
CA GLY A 386 3.55 -29.84 -20.61
C GLY A 386 4.95 -29.33 -20.20
N MET A 387 5.08 -28.13 -19.62
CA MET A 387 6.36 -27.59 -19.15
C MET A 387 6.84 -28.29 -17.87
N ASN A 388 8.01 -28.96 -17.92
CA ASN A 388 8.64 -29.66 -16.78
C ASN A 388 9.32 -28.66 -15.81
N SER A 389 8.53 -27.83 -15.14
CA SER A 389 8.95 -26.99 -14.01
C SER A 389 8.60 -27.69 -12.68
N PRO A 390 9.29 -27.42 -11.56
CA PRO A 390 8.86 -27.87 -10.22
C PRO A 390 7.40 -27.51 -9.88
N VAL A 391 6.81 -26.59 -10.64
CA VAL A 391 5.45 -26.08 -10.54
C VAL A 391 4.41 -26.99 -11.22
N ALA A 392 4.79 -27.88 -12.14
CA ALA A 392 3.82 -28.77 -12.82
C ALA A 392 3.03 -29.63 -11.82
N LYS A 393 3.71 -30.20 -10.81
CA LYS A 393 3.09 -30.91 -9.69
C LYS A 393 2.21 -30.03 -8.80
N LEU A 394 2.47 -28.72 -8.79
CA LEU A 394 1.66 -27.74 -8.05
C LEU A 394 0.37 -27.41 -8.79
N LEU A 395 0.34 -27.59 -10.12
CA LEU A 395 -0.78 -27.30 -11.01
C LEU A 395 -1.61 -28.53 -11.37
N GLU A 396 -1.06 -29.75 -11.29
CA GLU A 396 -1.77 -31.03 -11.51
C GLU A 396 -3.12 -31.14 -10.75
N PRO A 397 -3.28 -30.65 -9.50
CA PRO A 397 -4.58 -30.70 -8.80
C PRO A 397 -5.65 -29.72 -9.34
N PHE A 398 -5.28 -28.82 -10.25
CA PHE A 398 -6.15 -27.78 -10.81
C PHE A 398 -6.73 -28.14 -12.18
N ASP A 399 -6.34 -29.28 -12.73
CA ASP A 399 -6.87 -29.84 -13.98
C ASP A 399 -8.26 -30.47 -13.72
N ILE A 400 -9.23 -29.59 -13.47
CA ILE A 400 -10.62 -29.95 -13.13
C ILE A 400 -11.54 -29.28 -14.14
N ASP A 401 -12.32 -30.09 -14.86
CA ASP A 401 -13.41 -29.59 -15.69
C ASP A 401 -14.49 -28.94 -14.79
N PRO A 402 -14.76 -27.62 -14.90
CA PRO A 402 -15.80 -26.99 -14.13
C PRO A 402 -17.18 -27.50 -14.57
N PRO A 403 -18.11 -27.77 -13.64
CA PRO A 403 -19.46 -28.19 -13.99
C PRO A 403 -20.21 -27.09 -14.74
N GLU A 404 -21.12 -27.47 -15.65
CA GLU A 404 -21.82 -26.54 -16.56
C GLU A 404 -22.53 -25.37 -15.85
N TRP A 405 -23.08 -25.62 -14.66
CA TRP A 405 -23.73 -24.57 -13.87
C TRP A 405 -22.74 -23.50 -13.41
N LEU A 406 -21.49 -23.85 -13.11
CA LEU A 406 -20.46 -22.90 -12.68
C LEU A 406 -19.97 -22.09 -13.87
N VAL A 407 -19.79 -22.74 -15.03
CA VAL A 407 -19.49 -22.07 -16.30
C VAL A 407 -20.57 -21.05 -16.66
N SER A 408 -21.84 -21.46 -16.53
CA SER A 408 -23.00 -20.59 -16.78
C SER A 408 -23.05 -19.41 -15.79
N CYS A 409 -22.69 -19.64 -14.53
CA CYS A 409 -22.63 -18.60 -13.50
C CYS A 409 -21.52 -17.56 -13.80
N GLN A 410 -20.36 -18.03 -14.27
CA GLN A 410 -19.19 -17.19 -14.57
C GLN A 410 -19.25 -16.53 -15.95
N TYR A 411 -20.19 -16.90 -16.82
CA TYR A 411 -20.33 -16.35 -18.18
C TYR A 411 -20.34 -14.80 -18.17
N PRO A 412 -19.65 -14.13 -19.12
CA PRO A 412 -18.95 -14.67 -20.31
C PRO A 412 -17.49 -15.06 -20.10
N LYS A 413 -17.00 -15.20 -18.86
CA LYS A 413 -15.61 -15.58 -18.59
C LYS A 413 -15.25 -16.92 -19.21
N ALA A 414 -14.18 -16.93 -20.01
CA ALA A 414 -13.58 -18.16 -20.50
C ALA A 414 -12.85 -18.87 -19.34
N ASN A 415 -13.27 -20.10 -19.06
CA ASN A 415 -12.79 -20.89 -17.93
C ASN A 415 -11.29 -21.21 -18.08
N LEU A 416 -10.53 -21.11 -16.99
CA LEU A 416 -9.16 -21.61 -16.93
C LEU A 416 -8.92 -22.43 -15.67
N VAL A 417 -9.15 -21.86 -14.48
CA VAL A 417 -8.92 -22.57 -13.21
C VAL A 417 -10.09 -22.36 -12.24
N PRO A 418 -10.88 -23.40 -11.90
CA PRO A 418 -11.97 -23.31 -10.92
C PRO A 418 -11.43 -23.31 -9.48
N THR A 419 -10.72 -22.23 -9.10
CA THR A 419 -10.02 -22.13 -7.80
C THR A 419 -10.92 -22.38 -6.59
N GLY A 420 -12.21 -22.00 -6.66
CA GLY A 420 -13.19 -22.26 -5.61
C GLY A 420 -13.51 -23.74 -5.39
N LEU A 421 -13.44 -24.57 -6.45
CA LEU A 421 -13.60 -26.02 -6.31
C LEU A 421 -12.35 -26.67 -5.69
N VAL A 422 -11.16 -26.13 -6.01
CA VAL A 422 -9.88 -26.64 -5.48
C VAL A 422 -9.68 -26.29 -4.01
N ASN A 423 -10.34 -25.24 -3.50
CA ASN A 423 -10.30 -24.86 -2.08
C ASN A 423 -10.64 -26.00 -1.11
N ALA A 424 -11.46 -26.98 -1.53
CA ALA A 424 -11.77 -28.17 -0.73
C ALA A 424 -10.55 -29.06 -0.48
N VAL A 425 -9.58 -29.08 -1.39
CA VAL A 425 -8.34 -29.88 -1.31
C VAL A 425 -7.18 -29.02 -0.80
N THR A 426 -6.98 -27.85 -1.40
CA THR A 426 -5.90 -26.90 -1.09
C THR A 426 -6.43 -25.47 -1.10
N PRO A 427 -6.27 -24.67 -0.03
CA PRO A 427 -6.67 -23.27 -0.02
C PRO A 427 -5.96 -22.50 -1.14
N THR A 428 -6.70 -22.08 -2.16
CA THR A 428 -6.18 -21.52 -3.40
C THR A 428 -6.51 -20.05 -3.54
N THR A 429 -7.77 -19.67 -3.29
CA THR A 429 -8.28 -18.30 -3.29
C THR A 429 -9.22 -18.11 -2.10
N PRO A 430 -9.35 -16.89 -1.55
CA PRO A 430 -10.24 -16.65 -0.42
C PRO A 430 -11.70 -16.78 -0.84
N THR A 431 -12.54 -17.21 0.10
CA THR A 431 -13.99 -17.34 -0.07
C THR A 431 -14.74 -16.38 0.85
N VAL A 432 -14.30 -16.33 2.12
CA VAL A 432 -14.81 -15.44 3.15
C VAL A 432 -13.94 -14.18 3.20
N LEU A 433 -14.56 -13.03 2.93
CA LEU A 433 -13.86 -11.76 2.74
C LEU A 433 -14.38 -10.67 3.69
N PRO A 434 -13.48 -9.83 4.26
CA PRO A 434 -13.86 -8.73 5.13
C PRO A 434 -14.36 -7.53 4.32
N VAL A 435 -15.51 -6.98 4.68
CA VAL A 435 -15.98 -5.65 4.24
C VAL A 435 -16.08 -4.76 5.46
N GLN A 436 -15.60 -3.51 5.36
CA GLN A 436 -15.52 -2.59 6.50
C GLN A 436 -15.86 -1.16 6.08
N ILE A 437 -16.52 -0.41 6.97
CA ILE A 437 -16.66 1.04 6.88
C ILE A 437 -16.07 1.65 8.14
N VAL A 438 -15.14 2.60 7.99
CA VAL A 438 -14.57 3.40 9.08
C VAL A 438 -15.08 4.84 8.95
N LYS A 439 -15.57 5.40 10.06
CA LYS A 439 -16.06 6.77 10.16
C LYS A 439 -15.16 7.59 11.09
N ILE A 440 -14.72 8.75 10.61
CA ILE A 440 -14.03 9.77 11.41
C ILE A 440 -14.74 11.11 11.16
N GLY A 441 -15.57 11.52 12.11
CA GLY A 441 -16.40 12.72 11.95
C GLY A 441 -17.35 12.58 10.75
N GLN A 442 -17.22 13.47 9.77
CA GLN A 442 -17.98 13.44 8.53
C GLN A 442 -17.32 12.62 7.40
N PHE A 443 -16.13 12.05 7.59
CA PHE A 443 -15.41 11.29 6.56
C PHE A 443 -15.61 9.78 6.74
N TYR A 444 -15.85 9.07 5.63
CA TYR A 444 -16.13 7.63 5.60
C TYR A 444 -15.18 6.92 4.63
N LEU A 445 -14.44 5.93 5.14
CA LEU A 445 -13.63 5.01 4.35
C LEU A 445 -14.39 3.70 4.17
N VAL A 446 -14.64 3.33 2.91
CA VAL A 446 -15.28 2.07 2.52
C VAL A 446 -14.18 1.10 2.09
N ALA A 447 -13.81 0.18 2.97
CA ALA A 447 -12.66 -0.69 2.83
C ALA A 447 -13.05 -2.06 2.28
N GLY A 448 -12.49 -2.40 1.11
CA GLY A 448 -12.76 -3.63 0.38
C GLY A 448 -11.49 -4.43 0.03
N PRO A 449 -11.54 -5.76 0.03
CA PRO A 449 -10.38 -6.63 -0.10
C PRO A 449 -10.03 -6.96 -1.55
N ALA A 450 -10.03 -5.96 -2.43
CA ALA A 450 -9.83 -6.15 -3.87
C ALA A 450 -9.32 -4.89 -4.58
N GLU A 451 -9.02 -5.07 -5.87
CA GLU A 451 -8.70 -4.04 -6.86
C GLU A 451 -9.96 -3.60 -7.60
N TYR A 452 -10.54 -2.49 -7.16
CA TYR A 452 -11.76 -1.94 -7.77
C TYR A 452 -11.39 -1.04 -8.94
N THR A 453 -12.02 -1.23 -10.10
CA THR A 453 -11.96 -0.25 -11.20
C THR A 453 -12.54 1.10 -10.77
N ILE A 454 -12.19 2.17 -11.47
CA ILE A 454 -12.64 3.51 -11.09
C ILE A 454 -14.17 3.61 -11.00
N VAL A 455 -14.91 2.96 -11.92
CA VAL A 455 -16.37 2.96 -11.92
C VAL A 455 -16.93 2.04 -10.84
N SER A 456 -16.29 0.89 -10.57
CA SER A 456 -16.67 0.02 -9.45
C SER A 456 -16.58 0.76 -8.11
N GLY A 457 -15.49 1.48 -7.88
CA GLY A 457 -15.31 2.34 -6.71
C GLY A 457 -16.36 3.44 -6.62
N LEU A 458 -16.66 4.13 -7.74
CA LEU A 458 -17.70 5.16 -7.81
C LEU A 458 -19.08 4.62 -7.41
N ARG A 459 -19.48 3.46 -7.95
CA ARG A 459 -20.79 2.85 -7.67
C ARG A 459 -20.94 2.49 -6.19
N ILE A 460 -19.90 1.93 -5.57
CA ILE A 460 -19.88 1.66 -4.12
C ILE A 460 -20.01 2.96 -3.32
N ARG A 461 -19.21 3.99 -3.66
CA ARG A 461 -19.26 5.29 -2.97
C ARG A 461 -20.66 5.92 -3.05
N ARG A 462 -21.30 5.89 -4.23
CA ARG A 462 -22.68 6.38 -4.41
C ARG A 462 -23.68 5.60 -3.56
N THR A 463 -23.59 4.26 -3.56
CA THR A 463 -24.46 3.41 -2.74
C THR A 463 -24.35 3.73 -1.26
N VAL A 464 -23.12 3.82 -0.73
CA VAL A 464 -22.89 4.12 0.69
C VAL A 464 -23.30 5.56 1.04
N ALA A 465 -22.97 6.54 0.19
CA ALA A 465 -23.36 7.93 0.41
C ALA A 465 -24.89 8.10 0.45
N GLN A 466 -25.61 7.43 -0.45
CA GLN A 466 -27.06 7.42 -0.49
C GLN A 466 -27.66 6.79 0.77
N GLU A 467 -27.16 5.62 1.20
CA GLU A 467 -27.68 4.91 2.37
C GLU A 467 -27.45 5.69 3.67
N LEU A 468 -26.30 6.37 3.79
CA LEU A 468 -25.97 7.25 4.93
C LEU A 468 -26.68 8.61 4.88
N GLY A 469 -27.16 9.04 3.71
CA GLY A 469 -27.68 10.39 3.51
C GLY A 469 -26.61 11.48 3.61
N VAL A 470 -25.38 11.20 3.14
CA VAL A 470 -24.23 12.12 3.20
C VAL A 470 -23.75 12.51 1.80
N PRO A 471 -23.02 13.65 1.66
CA PRO A 471 -22.41 14.02 0.39
C PRO A 471 -21.42 12.96 -0.14
N LEU A 472 -21.41 12.75 -1.45
CA LEU A 472 -20.57 11.71 -2.10
C LEU A 472 -19.08 11.92 -1.84
N GLU A 473 -18.62 13.17 -1.81
CA GLU A 473 -17.24 13.55 -1.56
C GLU A 473 -16.75 13.16 -0.16
N ASN A 474 -17.66 12.88 0.78
CA ASN A 474 -17.33 12.41 2.13
C ASN A 474 -17.13 10.90 2.21
N VAL A 475 -17.46 10.16 1.15
CA VAL A 475 -17.29 8.70 1.07
C VAL A 475 -16.17 8.37 0.09
N LEU A 476 -15.14 7.71 0.59
CA LEU A 476 -13.96 7.30 -0.18
C LEU A 476 -13.83 5.79 -0.21
N MET A 477 -13.47 5.26 -1.38
CA MET A 477 -13.18 3.84 -1.54
C MET A 477 -11.73 3.56 -1.14
N GLN A 478 -11.53 2.57 -0.29
CA GLN A 478 -10.22 2.02 0.07
C GLN A 478 -10.15 0.59 -0.43
N GLY A 479 -9.55 0.38 -1.62
CA GLY A 479 -9.19 -0.96 -2.08
C GLY A 479 -8.03 -1.54 -1.28
N TYR A 480 -7.61 -2.76 -1.64
CA TYR A 480 -6.42 -3.41 -1.08
C TYR A 480 -6.47 -3.65 0.45
N ALA A 481 -7.68 -3.69 1.02
CA ALA A 481 -7.86 -3.63 2.47
C ALA A 481 -8.21 -4.98 3.10
N ASN A 482 -7.53 -5.33 4.19
CA ASN A 482 -7.79 -6.46 5.11
C ASN A 482 -7.67 -7.88 4.52
N ALA A 483 -7.86 -8.07 3.22
CA ALA A 483 -7.59 -9.29 2.46
C ALA A 483 -7.40 -8.92 0.98
N TYR A 484 -7.21 -9.94 0.12
CA TYR A 484 -7.08 -9.73 -1.31
C TYR A 484 -7.77 -10.81 -2.10
N SER A 485 -8.65 -10.40 -3.01
CA SER A 485 -9.44 -11.28 -3.89
C SER A 485 -9.37 -10.84 -5.35
N GLN A 486 -8.19 -10.42 -5.80
CA GLN A 486 -7.98 -9.91 -7.16
C GLN A 486 -8.85 -8.68 -7.47
N TYR A 487 -9.58 -8.68 -8.59
CA TYR A 487 -10.24 -7.50 -9.13
C TYR A 487 -11.74 -7.48 -8.88
N VAL A 488 -12.31 -6.28 -8.99
CA VAL A 488 -13.75 -6.03 -9.03
C VAL A 488 -14.03 -5.04 -10.16
N THR A 489 -14.68 -5.53 -11.21
CA THR A 489 -15.20 -4.74 -12.31
C THR A 489 -16.71 -4.52 -12.20
N THR A 490 -17.23 -3.55 -12.95
CA THR A 490 -18.68 -3.47 -13.18
C THR A 490 -19.16 -4.68 -13.99
N PRO A 491 -20.47 -5.03 -13.95
CA PRO A 491 -21.02 -6.03 -14.87
C PRO A 491 -20.73 -5.72 -16.34
N GLU A 492 -20.72 -4.44 -16.73
CA GLU A 492 -20.46 -3.98 -18.09
C GLU A 492 -18.99 -4.14 -18.51
N GLU A 493 -18.07 -3.85 -17.61
CA GLU A 493 -16.64 -4.11 -17.79
C GLU A 493 -16.33 -5.63 -17.77
N TYR A 494 -17.01 -6.38 -16.90
CA TYR A 494 -16.89 -7.83 -16.78
C TYR A 494 -17.21 -8.52 -18.10
N ASP A 495 -18.25 -8.06 -18.80
CA ASP A 495 -18.69 -8.66 -20.06
C ASP A 495 -17.62 -8.59 -21.18
N LEU A 496 -16.61 -7.73 -21.04
CA LEU A 496 -15.51 -7.57 -22.00
C LEU A 496 -14.32 -8.47 -21.70
N GLN A 497 -14.22 -9.01 -20.49
CA GLN A 497 -13.18 -9.96 -20.09
C GLN A 497 -11.75 -9.52 -20.43
N GLN A 498 -11.48 -8.21 -20.34
CA GLN A 498 -10.11 -7.69 -20.15
C GLN A 498 -9.53 -8.22 -18.85
N TYR A 499 -8.25 -7.92 -18.57
CA TYR A 499 -7.52 -8.49 -17.44
C TYR A 499 -8.30 -8.42 -16.12
N GLU A 500 -8.83 -7.24 -15.76
CA GLU A 500 -9.60 -7.03 -14.53
C GLU A 500 -10.90 -7.84 -14.52
N GLY A 501 -11.57 -7.99 -15.66
CA GLY A 501 -12.81 -8.78 -15.79
C GLY A 501 -12.54 -10.29 -15.67
N GLY A 502 -11.43 -10.77 -16.22
CA GLY A 502 -10.97 -12.16 -16.08
C GLY A 502 -10.54 -12.50 -14.66
N SER A 503 -10.02 -11.50 -13.94
CA SER A 503 -9.60 -11.60 -12.53
C SER A 503 -10.69 -11.21 -11.52
N THR A 504 -11.92 -10.92 -11.97
CA THR A 504 -13.07 -10.71 -11.08
C THR A 504 -13.63 -12.06 -10.63
N LEU A 505 -13.13 -12.58 -9.50
CA LEU A 505 -13.22 -13.99 -9.13
C LEU A 505 -14.64 -14.55 -9.04
N TYR A 506 -15.58 -13.81 -8.44
CA TYR A 506 -16.90 -14.34 -8.05
C TYR A 506 -18.00 -14.10 -9.09
N GLY A 507 -17.60 -13.86 -10.34
CA GLY A 507 -18.49 -13.72 -11.47
C GLY A 507 -19.01 -12.29 -11.69
N ARG A 508 -19.90 -12.16 -12.67
CA ARG A 508 -20.45 -10.88 -13.15
C ARG A 508 -21.09 -10.01 -12.06
N TYR A 509 -21.64 -10.64 -11.03
CA TYR A 509 -22.35 -9.96 -9.93
C TYR A 509 -21.47 -9.67 -8.71
N THR A 510 -20.14 -9.76 -8.84
CA THR A 510 -19.19 -9.44 -7.75
C THR A 510 -19.36 -8.01 -7.24
N LEU A 511 -19.36 -7.00 -8.11
CA LEU A 511 -19.58 -5.60 -7.70
C LEU A 511 -20.97 -5.40 -7.05
N PRO A 512 -22.08 -5.84 -7.67
CA PRO A 512 -23.40 -5.79 -7.02
C PRO A 512 -23.46 -6.41 -5.62
N ALA A 513 -22.77 -7.53 -5.39
CA ALA A 513 -22.66 -8.13 -4.06
C ALA A 513 -21.92 -7.20 -3.08
N TYR A 514 -20.80 -6.61 -3.48
CA TYR A 514 -20.12 -5.61 -2.64
C TYR A 514 -21.00 -4.39 -2.35
N GLN A 515 -21.73 -3.85 -3.33
CA GLN A 515 -22.66 -2.74 -3.10
C GLN A 515 -23.74 -3.09 -2.08
N GLN A 516 -24.30 -4.30 -2.15
CA GLN A 516 -25.28 -4.81 -1.20
C GLN A 516 -24.74 -4.89 0.23
N GLU A 517 -23.53 -5.43 0.37
CA GLU A 517 -22.92 -5.63 1.67
C GLU A 517 -22.49 -4.30 2.31
N PHE A 518 -21.91 -3.39 1.53
CA PHE A 518 -21.59 -2.05 2.02
C PHE A 518 -22.82 -1.21 2.35
N ALA A 519 -23.92 -1.35 1.61
CA ALA A 519 -25.19 -0.72 1.99
C ALA A 519 -25.69 -1.24 3.35
N SER A 520 -25.56 -2.54 3.61
CA SER A 520 -25.95 -3.11 4.92
C SER A 520 -25.11 -2.55 6.07
N LEU A 521 -23.80 -2.36 5.85
CA LEU A 521 -22.90 -1.72 6.82
C LEU A 521 -23.25 -0.24 7.03
N ALA A 522 -23.52 0.48 5.94
CA ALA A 522 -23.91 1.88 5.96
C ALA A 522 -25.23 2.09 6.72
N ALA A 523 -26.23 1.25 6.48
CA ALA A 523 -27.50 1.28 7.22
C ALA A 523 -27.28 1.04 8.72
N SER A 524 -26.48 0.03 9.08
CA SER A 524 -26.13 -0.25 10.48
C SER A 524 -25.40 0.92 11.16
N LEU A 525 -24.49 1.57 10.43
CA LEU A 525 -23.76 2.74 10.91
C LEU A 525 -24.68 3.96 11.10
N ARG A 526 -25.59 4.22 10.15
CA ARG A 526 -26.61 5.28 10.24
C ARG A 526 -27.52 5.08 11.44
N ASP A 527 -28.00 3.86 11.63
CA ASP A 527 -29.00 3.53 12.64
C ASP A 527 -28.37 3.29 14.03
N GLY A 528 -27.03 3.33 14.15
CA GLY A 528 -26.30 3.10 15.39
C GLY A 528 -26.43 1.67 15.93
N THR A 529 -26.83 0.73 15.08
CA THR A 529 -27.04 -0.69 15.45
C THR A 529 -25.75 -1.49 15.28
N THR A 530 -25.69 -2.68 15.88
CA THR A 530 -24.63 -3.65 15.62
C THR A 530 -24.95 -4.49 14.38
N ILE A 531 -23.93 -4.91 13.65
CA ILE A 531 -24.05 -5.89 12.57
C ILE A 531 -23.35 -7.20 12.96
N GLY A 532 -23.92 -8.34 12.55
CA GLY A 532 -23.31 -9.64 12.83
C GLY A 532 -21.95 -9.78 12.12
N ARG A 533 -20.98 -10.41 12.79
CA ARG A 533 -19.62 -10.62 12.27
C ARG A 533 -19.57 -11.40 10.94
N GLY A 534 -20.59 -12.19 10.62
CA GLY A 534 -20.58 -13.10 9.47
C GLY A 534 -19.76 -14.38 9.72
N PRO A 535 -19.53 -15.21 8.68
CA PRO A 535 -18.72 -16.42 8.78
C PRO A 535 -17.27 -16.12 9.17
N SER A 536 -16.60 -17.02 9.88
CA SER A 536 -15.17 -16.85 10.17
C SER A 536 -14.31 -17.26 8.96
N PRO A 537 -13.32 -16.46 8.54
CA PRO A 537 -12.30 -16.95 7.63
C PRO A 537 -11.56 -18.12 8.26
N ALA A 538 -11.22 -19.12 7.45
CA ALA A 538 -10.48 -20.28 7.92
C ALA A 538 -9.05 -19.89 8.36
N ASP A 539 -8.56 -20.52 9.43
CA ASP A 539 -7.13 -20.48 9.76
C ASP A 539 -6.39 -21.53 8.94
N GLN A 540 -5.55 -21.06 8.03
CA GLN A 540 -4.76 -21.89 7.11
C GLN A 540 -3.28 -21.95 7.50
N SER A 541 -2.88 -21.36 8.64
CA SER A 541 -1.48 -21.27 9.08
C SER A 541 -0.80 -22.64 9.21
N GLY A 542 -1.54 -23.67 9.63
CA GLY A 542 -1.05 -25.05 9.76
C GLY A 542 -0.93 -25.83 8.43
N ARG A 543 -1.31 -25.24 7.29
CA ARG A 543 -1.38 -25.92 5.97
C ARG A 543 -0.44 -25.30 4.93
N GLN A 544 0.59 -24.59 5.38
CA GLN A 544 1.52 -23.89 4.50
C GLN A 544 2.71 -24.75 4.10
N THR A 545 3.11 -24.65 2.83
CA THR A 545 4.29 -25.32 2.27
C THR A 545 5.20 -24.30 1.58
N SER A 546 6.48 -24.62 1.48
CA SER A 546 7.46 -23.83 0.73
C SER A 546 8.43 -24.75 0.01
N LEU A 547 8.57 -24.53 -1.29
CA LEU A 547 9.56 -25.17 -2.15
C LEU A 547 10.78 -24.26 -2.38
N GLN A 548 10.69 -23.00 -1.92
CA GLN A 548 11.82 -22.07 -1.94
C GLN A 548 12.88 -22.53 -0.95
N THR A 549 14.10 -22.71 -1.43
CA THR A 549 15.24 -23.09 -0.58
C THR A 549 15.62 -21.94 0.35
N GLY A 550 15.99 -22.30 1.58
CA GLY A 550 16.64 -21.41 2.53
C GLY A 550 18.15 -21.35 2.35
N VAL A 551 18.84 -20.66 3.26
CA VAL A 551 20.31 -20.60 3.26
C VAL A 551 20.89 -21.89 3.83
N VAL A 552 21.70 -22.60 3.06
CA VAL A 552 22.42 -23.81 3.54
C VAL A 552 23.63 -23.39 4.37
N MET A 553 24.55 -22.66 3.75
CA MET A 553 25.76 -22.10 4.34
C MET A 553 26.26 -20.92 3.49
N ASP A 554 27.12 -20.09 4.07
CA ASP A 554 27.87 -19.06 3.37
C ASP A 554 29.37 -19.28 3.60
N ASN A 555 30.18 -19.08 2.55
CA ASN A 555 31.63 -19.03 2.68
C ASN A 555 32.18 -17.76 2.00
N PRO A 556 33.27 -17.16 2.53
CA PRO A 556 33.99 -16.14 1.78
C PRO A 556 34.75 -16.79 0.61
N PRO A 557 35.04 -16.04 -0.47
CA PRO A 557 36.00 -16.48 -1.50
C PRO A 557 37.35 -16.88 -0.90
N SER A 558 38.09 -17.77 -1.57
CA SER A 558 39.38 -18.26 -1.09
C SER A 558 40.35 -17.12 -0.77
N GLY A 559 40.95 -17.16 0.43
CA GLY A 559 41.89 -16.13 0.91
C GLY A 559 41.23 -14.82 1.37
N ARG A 560 39.90 -14.74 1.41
CA ARG A 560 39.15 -13.56 1.87
C ARG A 560 38.35 -13.85 3.15
N LYS A 561 37.87 -12.80 3.79
CA LYS A 561 36.95 -12.82 4.93
C LYS A 561 35.65 -12.08 4.59
N PHE A 562 34.58 -12.39 5.30
CA PHE A 562 33.36 -11.58 5.21
C PHE A 562 33.64 -10.13 5.62
N GLY A 563 33.10 -9.18 4.84
CA GLY A 563 33.39 -7.76 4.98
C GLY A 563 34.62 -7.26 4.21
N ASP A 564 35.45 -8.14 3.63
CA ASP A 564 36.55 -7.70 2.78
C ASP A 564 36.04 -6.92 1.56
N VAL A 565 36.69 -5.80 1.23
CA VAL A 565 36.41 -5.03 0.02
C VAL A 565 37.01 -5.76 -1.19
N LEU A 566 36.17 -6.04 -2.18
CA LEU A 566 36.53 -6.62 -3.47
C LEU A 566 36.85 -5.53 -4.50
N THR A 567 36.05 -4.46 -4.51
CA THR A 567 36.22 -3.30 -5.39
C THR A 567 36.11 -2.03 -4.56
N GLU A 568 37.20 -1.27 -4.49
CA GLU A 568 37.26 0.03 -3.81
C GLU A 568 36.67 1.15 -4.69
N PRO A 569 36.07 2.19 -4.10
CA PRO A 569 35.74 3.42 -4.81
C PRO A 569 36.97 4.11 -5.41
N ALA A 570 36.73 4.94 -6.43
CA ALA A 570 37.70 5.92 -6.91
C ALA A 570 38.02 6.94 -5.82
N GLU A 571 39.14 7.66 -5.96
CA GLU A 571 39.63 8.58 -4.92
C GLU A 571 38.76 9.83 -4.76
N SER A 572 38.11 10.25 -5.85
CA SER A 572 37.29 11.45 -5.88
C SER A 572 36.11 11.33 -6.83
N TYR A 573 34.98 11.95 -6.46
CA TYR A 573 33.76 12.02 -7.27
C TYR A 573 33.22 13.44 -7.32
N GLY A 574 32.59 13.79 -8.43
CA GLY A 574 31.79 15.01 -8.57
C GLY A 574 30.30 14.70 -8.47
N GLN A 575 29.48 15.76 -8.46
CA GLN A 575 28.02 15.65 -8.49
C GLN A 575 27.54 14.85 -9.72
N GLY A 576 26.50 14.05 -9.53
CA GLY A 576 25.92 13.18 -10.55
C GLY A 576 26.69 11.89 -10.82
N ALA A 577 27.90 11.72 -10.27
CA ALA A 577 28.66 10.48 -10.40
C ALA A 577 28.09 9.38 -9.49
N THR A 578 28.28 8.13 -9.90
CA THR A 578 27.91 6.96 -9.10
C THR A 578 29.15 6.35 -8.46
N VAL A 579 29.16 6.31 -7.13
CA VAL A 579 30.13 5.56 -6.34
C VAL A 579 29.69 4.09 -6.31
N THR A 580 30.63 3.17 -6.52
CA THR A 580 30.38 1.73 -6.43
C THR A 580 31.44 1.09 -5.54
N ALA A 581 31.00 0.24 -4.61
CA ALA A 581 31.85 -0.60 -3.80
C ALA A 581 31.34 -2.05 -3.78
N GLU A 582 32.24 -3.01 -3.78
CA GLU A 582 31.88 -4.43 -3.68
C GLU A 582 32.51 -5.07 -2.46
N PHE A 583 31.75 -5.91 -1.75
CA PHE A 583 32.19 -6.57 -0.52
C PHE A 583 31.92 -8.07 -0.58
N VAL A 584 32.77 -8.84 0.08
CA VAL A 584 32.47 -10.24 0.41
C VAL A 584 31.33 -10.27 1.44
N THR A 585 30.25 -10.99 1.14
CA THR A 585 29.06 -11.03 1.99
C THR A 585 28.44 -12.42 2.09
N GLY A 586 27.59 -12.61 3.10
CA GLY A 586 26.69 -13.77 3.23
C GLY A 586 25.29 -13.47 2.68
N HIS A 587 24.41 -14.47 2.68
CA HIS A 587 23.05 -14.30 2.16
C HIS A 587 22.18 -13.38 3.03
N PRO A 588 21.45 -12.38 2.46
CA PRO A 588 20.63 -11.45 3.25
C PRO A 588 19.37 -12.09 3.86
N LYS A 589 19.08 -13.37 3.58
CA LYS A 589 18.05 -14.14 4.33
C LYS A 589 18.49 -14.50 5.74
N ASN A 590 19.79 -14.49 6.03
CA ASN A 590 20.27 -14.79 7.38
C ASN A 590 19.78 -13.77 8.40
N ASN A 591 19.58 -12.53 7.96
CA ASN A 591 19.07 -11.44 8.78
C ASN A 591 18.48 -10.37 7.86
N LEU A 592 17.19 -10.06 8.03
CA LEU A 592 16.50 -9.02 7.25
C LEU A 592 16.98 -7.60 7.60
N ARG A 593 17.69 -7.48 8.74
CA ARG A 593 18.19 -6.23 9.31
C ARG A 593 17.08 -5.18 9.48
N ARG A 594 15.89 -5.62 9.91
CA ARG A 594 14.78 -4.72 10.27
C ARG A 594 15.22 -3.76 11.37
N GLY A 595 14.89 -2.48 11.22
CA GLY A 595 15.37 -1.42 12.12
C GLY A 595 16.89 -1.19 12.05
N GLY A 596 17.55 -1.66 11.00
CA GLY A 596 18.96 -1.46 10.70
C GLY A 596 19.18 -1.29 9.21
N THR A 597 20.40 -1.56 8.73
CA THR A 597 20.74 -1.40 7.32
C THR A 597 21.83 -2.37 6.83
N PHE A 598 21.82 -2.69 5.54
CA PHE A 598 22.89 -3.41 4.83
C PHE A 598 24.04 -2.50 4.37
N LEU A 599 23.83 -1.18 4.29
CA LEU A 599 24.83 -0.24 3.83
C LEU A 599 24.73 1.10 4.57
N GLU A 600 25.85 1.78 4.75
CA GLU A 600 25.87 3.21 5.11
C GLU A 600 26.86 3.96 4.22
N VAL A 601 26.44 5.14 3.76
CA VAL A 601 27.36 6.18 3.30
C VAL A 601 27.67 7.05 4.51
N GLN A 602 28.94 7.09 4.92
CA GLN A 602 29.38 7.87 6.07
C GLN A 602 30.27 9.01 5.63
N GLN A 603 30.08 10.20 6.22
CA GLN A 603 30.95 11.36 6.06
C GLN A 603 31.85 11.53 7.28
N LEU A 604 33.10 11.90 7.08
CA LEU A 604 34.00 12.31 8.16
C LEU A 604 33.71 13.77 8.55
N VAL A 605 33.19 13.97 9.76
CA VAL A 605 32.84 15.27 10.34
C VAL A 605 33.54 15.38 11.70
N ASP A 606 34.36 16.41 11.91
CA ASP A 606 35.11 16.64 13.15
C ASP A 606 35.89 15.41 13.65
N GLY A 607 36.49 14.67 12.71
CA GLY A 607 37.26 13.45 13.01
C GLY A 607 36.41 12.21 13.33
N ARG A 608 35.08 12.28 13.17
CA ARG A 608 34.15 11.18 13.42
C ARG A 608 33.37 10.82 12.16
N TRP A 609 33.12 9.52 11.96
CA TRP A 609 32.26 9.06 10.87
C TRP A 609 30.79 9.18 11.25
N VAL A 610 30.02 9.91 10.46
CA VAL A 610 28.59 10.16 10.65
C VAL A 610 27.83 9.59 9.46
N ARG A 611 26.81 8.77 9.72
CA ARG A 611 25.91 8.26 8.67
C ARG A 611 25.23 9.44 7.98
N ARG A 612 25.26 9.41 6.64
CA ARG A 612 24.54 10.34 5.77
C ARG A 612 23.43 9.66 5.01
N LEU A 613 23.68 8.45 4.54
CA LEU A 613 22.69 7.65 3.82
C LEU A 613 22.73 6.18 4.28
N ASP A 614 21.64 5.47 4.12
CA ASP A 614 21.45 4.03 4.33
C ASP A 614 20.66 3.37 3.20
N ASP A 615 20.42 2.05 3.29
CA ASP A 615 19.65 1.26 2.31
C ASP A 615 18.14 1.60 2.23
N GLY A 616 17.68 2.60 2.99
CA GLY A 616 16.36 3.21 2.87
C GLY A 616 16.33 4.47 1.99
N ASP A 617 17.49 5.03 1.62
CA ASP A 617 17.61 6.27 0.87
C ASP A 617 17.60 6.07 -0.64
N TRP A 618 16.88 6.95 -1.34
CA TRP A 618 16.64 6.85 -2.80
C TRP A 618 17.92 6.76 -3.63
N ASP A 619 18.97 7.46 -3.21
CA ASP A 619 20.24 7.57 -3.94
C ASP A 619 21.18 6.38 -3.77
N THR A 620 20.83 5.40 -2.93
CA THR A 620 21.66 4.21 -2.71
C THR A 620 20.98 2.95 -3.23
N THR A 621 21.79 1.95 -3.56
CA THR A 621 21.28 0.59 -3.75
C THR A 621 22.18 -0.43 -3.07
N TYR A 622 21.55 -1.46 -2.51
CA TYR A 622 22.21 -2.69 -2.08
C TYR A 622 21.82 -3.79 -3.05
N ARG A 623 22.78 -4.44 -3.69
CA ARG A 623 22.55 -5.62 -4.54
C ARG A 623 23.38 -6.80 -4.05
N TRP A 624 22.73 -7.93 -3.84
CA TRP A 624 23.36 -9.20 -3.52
C TRP A 624 23.54 -10.04 -4.79
N VAL A 625 24.71 -10.66 -4.95
CA VAL A 625 25.04 -11.50 -6.11
C VAL A 625 25.67 -12.81 -5.65
N ARG A 626 25.08 -13.94 -6.07
CA ARG A 626 25.70 -15.25 -5.93
C ARG A 626 26.93 -15.35 -6.83
N LEU A 627 28.08 -15.67 -6.27
CA LEU A 627 29.30 -15.94 -7.05
C LEU A 627 29.43 -17.42 -7.39
N ASN A 628 29.08 -18.30 -6.44
CA ASN A 628 29.13 -19.75 -6.64
C ASN A 628 28.16 -20.46 -5.69
N GLY A 629 27.19 -21.19 -6.24
CA GLY A 629 26.15 -21.88 -5.45
C GLY A 629 26.64 -23.08 -4.66
N VAL A 630 27.66 -23.81 -5.15
CA VAL A 630 28.19 -25.02 -4.50
C VAL A 630 29.00 -24.66 -3.26
N SER A 631 29.88 -23.67 -3.39
CA SER A 631 30.70 -23.18 -2.29
C SER A 631 29.99 -22.15 -1.40
N GLY A 632 28.81 -21.65 -1.80
CA GLY A 632 28.05 -20.68 -1.01
C GLY A 632 28.69 -19.30 -0.95
N THR A 633 29.50 -18.90 -1.94
CA THR A 633 30.14 -17.58 -1.96
C THR A 633 29.24 -16.52 -2.62
N SER A 634 29.24 -15.31 -2.07
CA SER A 634 28.49 -14.17 -2.60
C SER A 634 29.21 -12.83 -2.41
N LYS A 635 28.77 -11.82 -3.15
CA LYS A 635 29.18 -10.43 -2.97
C LYS A 635 27.99 -9.49 -2.78
N ALA A 636 28.21 -8.41 -2.04
CA ALA A 636 27.35 -7.24 -2.00
C ALA A 636 27.93 -6.18 -2.95
N VAL A 637 27.09 -5.59 -3.79
CA VAL A 637 27.40 -4.42 -4.61
C VAL A 637 26.59 -3.27 -4.03
N VAL A 638 27.29 -2.26 -3.51
CA VAL A 638 26.68 -1.04 -3.00
C VAL A 638 26.92 0.07 -4.01
N THR A 639 25.87 0.77 -4.41
CA THR A 639 25.99 1.99 -5.22
C THR A 639 25.45 3.19 -4.48
N TRP A 640 26.02 4.36 -4.74
CA TRP A 640 25.54 5.66 -4.28
C TRP A 640 25.65 6.69 -5.39
N LYS A 641 24.52 7.26 -5.82
CA LYS A 641 24.46 8.39 -6.75
C LYS A 641 24.68 9.69 -5.98
N VAL A 642 25.75 10.42 -6.29
CA VAL A 642 26.06 11.69 -5.60
C VAL A 642 25.06 12.77 -6.05
N ALA A 643 24.03 13.01 -5.23
CA ALA A 643 22.98 13.99 -5.52
C ALA A 643 23.51 15.44 -5.52
N PRO A 644 22.86 16.35 -6.28
CA PRO A 644 23.09 17.78 -6.14
C PRO A 644 22.95 18.24 -4.69
N GLY A 645 23.85 19.09 -4.22
CA GLY A 645 23.83 19.59 -2.83
C GLY A 645 24.47 18.66 -1.79
N THR A 646 24.97 17.48 -2.18
CA THR A 646 25.78 16.63 -1.30
C THR A 646 26.92 17.44 -0.68
N PRO A 647 27.08 17.47 0.66
CA PRO A 647 28.16 18.21 1.30
C PRO A 647 29.52 17.76 0.81
N LYS A 648 30.40 18.69 0.47
CA LYS A 648 31.79 18.37 0.13
C LYS A 648 32.50 17.76 1.33
N GLY A 649 33.40 16.82 1.10
CA GLY A 649 34.22 16.24 2.16
C GLY A 649 34.66 14.82 1.89
N THR A 650 35.10 14.16 2.95
CA THR A 650 35.60 12.78 2.90
C THR A 650 34.50 11.82 3.32
N TYR A 651 34.31 10.78 2.51
CA TYR A 651 33.28 9.76 2.66
C TYR A 651 33.89 8.36 2.69
N ARG A 652 33.12 7.40 3.19
CA ARG A 652 33.35 5.96 3.02
C ARG A 652 32.02 5.23 2.90
N ILE A 653 32.05 4.05 2.28
CA ILE A 653 30.92 3.12 2.29
C ILE A 653 31.19 2.04 3.34
N VAL A 654 30.21 1.76 4.18
CA VAL A 654 30.22 0.66 5.15
C VAL A 654 29.16 -0.34 4.74
N HIS A 655 29.52 -1.62 4.68
CA HIS A 655 28.58 -2.72 4.46
C HIS A 655 28.40 -3.52 5.74
N PHE A 656 27.16 -3.90 6.03
CA PHE A 656 26.82 -4.83 7.11
C PHE A 656 26.13 -6.06 6.55
N GLY A 657 26.49 -7.24 7.07
CA GLY A 657 25.88 -8.49 6.65
C GLY A 657 25.98 -9.57 7.71
N ASP A 658 25.38 -10.71 7.39
CA ASP A 658 25.30 -11.87 8.27
C ASP A 658 25.63 -13.13 7.47
N SER A 659 26.45 -14.01 8.04
CA SER A 659 26.88 -15.26 7.42
C SER A 659 26.43 -16.47 8.23
N LYS A 660 26.01 -17.54 7.55
CA LYS A 660 25.62 -18.81 8.16
C LYS A 660 26.70 -19.87 7.99
N SER A 661 27.22 -20.38 9.09
CA SER A 661 28.13 -21.53 9.09
C SER A 661 27.41 -22.83 8.70
N LEU A 662 28.18 -23.86 8.30
CA LEU A 662 27.64 -25.19 8.00
C LEU A 662 26.84 -25.82 9.17
N PHE A 663 27.15 -25.43 10.42
CA PHE A 663 26.42 -25.87 11.62
C PHE A 663 25.19 -25.00 11.94
N GLY A 664 24.84 -24.06 11.07
CA GLY A 664 23.64 -23.23 11.18
C GLY A 664 23.79 -21.96 12.02
N LYS A 665 24.92 -21.74 12.71
CA LYS A 665 25.17 -20.49 13.45
C LYS A 665 25.27 -19.31 12.49
N ILE A 666 24.49 -18.26 12.74
CA ILE A 666 24.53 -16.97 12.03
C ILE A 666 25.41 -15.99 12.81
N THR A 667 26.30 -15.29 12.12
CA THR A 667 27.23 -14.31 12.71
C THR A 667 27.25 -13.04 11.87
N GLY A 668 27.03 -11.89 12.51
CA GLY A 668 27.12 -10.58 11.89
C GLY A 668 28.56 -10.13 11.65
N PHE A 669 28.78 -9.36 10.60
CA PHE A 669 30.05 -8.74 10.25
C PHE A 669 29.84 -7.36 9.63
N SER A 670 30.94 -6.60 9.50
CA SER A 670 30.96 -5.33 8.78
C SER A 670 32.24 -5.17 7.98
N GLY A 671 32.17 -4.45 6.87
CA GLY A 671 33.30 -4.04 6.04
C GLY A 671 33.22 -2.55 5.71
N ALA A 672 34.36 -1.88 5.52
CA ALA A 672 34.39 -0.48 5.12
C ALA A 672 35.41 -0.26 4.00
N THR A 673 35.06 0.58 3.04
CA THR A 673 35.99 1.03 1.98
C THR A 673 37.10 1.89 2.56
N ARG A 674 38.14 2.11 1.76
CA ARG A 674 39.03 3.26 1.97
C ARG A 674 38.23 4.58 1.87
N PRO A 675 38.68 5.66 2.54
CA PRO A 675 38.09 6.98 2.36
C PRO A 675 38.27 7.51 0.93
N PHE A 676 37.28 8.27 0.45
CA PHE A 676 37.32 9.00 -0.83
C PHE A 676 36.68 10.39 -0.67
N THR A 677 36.87 11.29 -1.62
CA THR A 677 36.35 12.67 -1.53
C THR A 677 35.19 12.94 -2.48
N VAL A 678 34.21 13.72 -2.04
CA VAL A 678 33.16 14.31 -2.89
C VAL A 678 33.39 15.81 -2.98
N GLY A 679 33.52 16.32 -4.22
CA GLY A 679 33.99 17.67 -4.55
C GLY A 679 32.94 18.69 -4.98
#